data_AF-A0A7W7ETY0-F1
#
_entry.id   AF-A0A7W7ETY0-F1
#
_cell.length_a   1.000
_cell.length_b   1.000
_cell.length_c   1.000
_cell.angle_alpha   90.00
_cell.angle_beta   90.00
_cell.angle_gamma   90.00
#
_symmetry.space_group_name_H-M   'P 1'
#
loop_
_entity.id
_entity.type
_entity.pdbx_description
1 polymer ?
#
loop_
_entity_poly.entity_id
_entity_poly.type
_entity_poly.pdbx_seq_one_letter_code
_entity_poly.pdbx_strand_id
1 'polypeptide(L)'
;MAERSFKKEVEKLRLGAGEHFEGEGILAVTKALLQAGVAYVGGYQGSPISHLMDVFADADPLLRELGVHFESSANEAAAGAMLAASVNYPLRGAVAWKSVVGTNVASDALSNLASGGVTGGALIIIGEDYGEGSSIMQERTHAFAMKSQMWLLDPRPNLPTMVDMVEKGFELSEASNTPVMIEMRVRSCHMTGSFVAKDNRRPSMTVGDAAQTPTRDLDRIVLPPAIFLHEIEKVEKRWPAAQAFVRNNCLNEWFGPERDDIGIIVQGGLFNTLNRALELAGLSDAWGGAKLPIYCLNVVYPLIADEVVEFCAGKKAVLVLEEGQPEFIEHELNTILRRADLHTRLVGKDVLPRAGEYSGQVIGDGLARFLEQWSPERAPARQMAVPVEPELAANVPARPAGFCTGCPERPIFSAMKLVQRELGELHVSADIGCHLFSILPPFHIGNTTMGYGLGTAGASAFRPNAGGKRAVAMMGDGGFWHNGLTSGIGNAVFNQDDTVTIVVDNGYSAATGGQDILSSRADNDIRTTRHPIEKAVRGMGVRWARTLTRTYDVARMRDTLREALTSPEKGPKVIVAQSECMLNKQRRIKPQLAKAASEGKRVVRERFGVDADTCTGDHACIRLSGCPSLSIRPNPDPLRQHPVTHIDNSCVGCGNCGEVAHAAVLCPSFWKASIITNPRRWERVAAKARKWIIGALQRSHARTLAARAF
;
A
#
# COMPACT_ATOMS: atom_id res chain seq x y z
N MET A 1 14.69 -7.95 -4.96
CA MET A 1 15.31 -6.88 -4.13
C MET A 1 14.21 -5.90 -3.80
N ALA A 2 13.77 -5.89 -2.54
CA ALA A 2 12.77 -4.96 -2.04
C ALA A 2 13.26 -3.50 -2.13
N GLU A 3 12.32 -2.57 -2.00
CA GLU A 3 12.57 -1.12 -1.95
C GLU A 3 13.59 -0.72 -0.89
N ARG A 4 13.57 -1.40 0.25
CA ARG A 4 14.49 -1.25 1.37
C ARG A 4 14.92 -2.65 1.83
N SER A 5 16.21 -2.82 2.10
CA SER A 5 16.70 -4.02 2.79
C SER A 5 16.84 -3.69 4.27
N PHE A 6 16.42 -4.62 5.11
CA PHE A 6 16.47 -4.54 6.57
C PHE A 6 17.57 -5.42 7.16
N LYS A 7 18.48 -5.96 6.33
CA LYS A 7 19.54 -6.88 6.79
C LYS A 7 20.36 -6.37 7.97
N LYS A 8 20.62 -5.06 8.07
CA LYS A 8 21.34 -4.49 9.23
C LYS A 8 20.42 -4.32 10.43
N GLU A 9 19.20 -3.91 10.18
CA GLU A 9 18.18 -3.63 11.17
C GLU A 9 17.65 -4.90 11.85
N VAL A 10 17.55 -6.01 11.10
CA VAL A 10 17.14 -7.33 11.57
C VAL A 10 18.09 -7.90 12.61
N GLU A 11 19.37 -7.51 12.62
CA GLU A 11 20.30 -7.91 13.69
C GLU A 11 19.84 -7.44 15.07
N LYS A 12 19.09 -6.34 15.14
CA LYS A 12 18.49 -5.84 16.40
C LYS A 12 17.42 -6.80 16.97
N LEU A 13 16.88 -7.71 16.16
CA LEU A 13 15.92 -8.72 16.64
C LEU A 13 16.58 -9.76 17.56
N ARG A 14 17.92 -9.85 17.57
CA ARG A 14 18.68 -10.75 18.44
C ARG A 14 18.90 -10.22 19.86
N LEU A 15 18.60 -8.94 20.13
CA LEU A 15 18.75 -8.34 21.45
C LEU A 15 18.00 -9.17 22.51
N GLY A 16 18.66 -9.51 23.60
CA GLY A 16 18.15 -10.31 24.70
C GLY A 16 17.57 -9.48 25.84
N ALA A 17 17.23 -10.16 26.93
CA ALA A 17 16.63 -9.55 28.11
C ALA A 17 17.51 -8.44 28.70
N GLY A 18 16.92 -7.26 28.89
CA GLY A 18 17.60 -6.10 29.48
C GLY A 18 18.37 -5.23 28.49
N GLU A 19 18.53 -5.67 27.23
CA GLU A 19 19.14 -4.84 26.19
C GLU A 19 18.15 -3.81 25.65
N HIS A 20 18.66 -2.65 25.23
CA HIS A 20 17.83 -1.56 24.69
C HIS A 20 17.64 -1.72 23.19
N PHE A 21 16.39 -1.90 22.76
CA PHE A 21 16.01 -1.80 21.36
C PHE A 21 15.76 -0.33 20.99
N GLU A 22 16.26 0.10 19.83
CA GLU A 22 15.93 1.39 19.21
C GLU A 22 15.67 1.20 17.71
N GLY A 23 14.52 1.64 17.21
CA GLY A 23 14.15 1.44 15.81
C GLY A 23 12.73 1.84 15.46
N GLU A 24 12.30 1.43 14.27
CA GLU A 24 10.95 1.67 13.74
C GLU A 24 9.91 0.69 14.31
N GLY A 25 8.65 1.12 14.35
CA GLY A 25 7.54 0.34 14.90
C GLY A 25 7.40 -1.08 14.31
N ILE A 26 7.60 -1.24 13.00
CA ILE A 26 7.51 -2.55 12.34
C ILE A 26 8.54 -3.57 12.85
N LEU A 27 9.77 -3.12 13.16
CA LEU A 27 10.81 -3.99 13.72
C LEU A 27 10.52 -4.32 15.18
N ALA A 28 9.94 -3.38 15.93
CA ALA A 28 9.50 -3.62 17.31
C ALA A 28 8.39 -4.67 17.36
N VAL A 29 7.42 -4.62 16.45
CA VAL A 29 6.38 -5.65 16.32
C VAL A 29 7.00 -7.00 15.96
N THR A 30 7.94 -7.07 15.01
CA THR A 30 8.64 -8.33 14.70
C THR A 30 9.37 -8.88 15.93
N LYS A 31 10.07 -8.03 16.69
CA LYS A 31 10.72 -8.43 17.93
C LYS A 31 9.72 -8.95 18.96
N ALA A 32 8.57 -8.29 19.12
CA ALA A 32 7.51 -8.72 20.02
C ALA A 32 6.95 -10.11 19.65
N LEU A 33 6.78 -10.41 18.36
CA LEU A 33 6.37 -11.74 17.90
C LEU A 33 7.36 -12.84 18.32
N LEU A 34 8.67 -12.57 18.21
CA LEU A 34 9.72 -13.52 18.64
C LEU A 34 9.78 -13.67 20.17
N GLN A 35 9.60 -12.57 20.91
CA GLN A 35 9.49 -12.59 22.37
C GLN A 35 8.25 -13.36 22.84
N ALA A 36 7.16 -13.32 22.06
CA ALA A 36 5.94 -14.06 22.33
C ALA A 36 6.03 -15.56 21.96
N GLY A 37 7.11 -16.03 21.33
CA GLY A 37 7.24 -17.44 20.94
C GLY A 37 6.28 -17.86 19.83
N VAL A 38 6.12 -17.00 18.82
CA VAL A 38 5.34 -17.31 17.61
C VAL A 38 5.90 -18.57 16.93
N ALA A 39 5.01 -19.45 16.45
CA ALA A 39 5.36 -20.68 15.74
C ALA A 39 5.39 -20.50 14.22
N TYR A 40 4.57 -19.58 13.70
CA TYR A 40 4.55 -19.25 12.28
C TYR A 40 4.09 -17.81 12.02
N VAL A 41 4.67 -17.19 10.99
CA VAL A 41 4.37 -15.84 10.54
C VAL A 41 4.15 -15.81 9.03
N GLY A 42 3.20 -15.00 8.57
CA GLY A 42 3.01 -14.81 7.14
C GLY A 42 2.18 -13.60 6.79
N GLY A 43 1.77 -13.48 5.53
CA GLY A 43 1.02 -12.31 5.10
C GLY A 43 1.12 -11.99 3.62
N TYR A 44 0.43 -10.92 3.25
CA TYR A 44 0.50 -10.27 1.94
C TYR A 44 0.89 -8.80 2.12
N GLN A 45 1.81 -8.32 1.30
CA GLN A 45 2.31 -6.96 1.42
C GLN A 45 1.23 -5.90 1.15
N GLY A 46 1.25 -4.81 1.92
CA GLY A 46 0.42 -3.64 1.67
C GLY A 46 0.71 -2.50 2.63
N SER A 47 0.61 -1.26 2.15
CA SER A 47 0.84 -0.05 2.95
C SER A 47 -0.23 0.10 4.03
N PRO A 48 0.09 0.55 5.26
CA PRO A 48 1.37 1.07 5.74
C PRO A 48 2.40 0.02 6.18
N ILE A 49 2.03 -1.25 6.29
CA ILE A 49 2.90 -2.30 6.80
C ILE A 49 3.67 -3.07 5.71
N SER A 50 3.83 -2.51 4.50
CA SER A 50 4.46 -3.19 3.36
C SER A 50 5.83 -3.79 3.70
N HIS A 51 6.60 -3.07 4.52
CA HIS A 51 7.94 -3.46 4.92
C HIS A 51 7.98 -4.58 5.97
N LEU A 52 6.88 -4.89 6.65
CA LEU A 52 6.85 -5.96 7.64
C LEU A 52 7.19 -7.32 6.99
N MET A 53 6.68 -7.57 5.79
CA MET A 53 7.00 -8.77 5.01
C MET A 53 8.47 -8.80 4.57
N ASP A 54 9.06 -7.64 4.25
CA ASP A 54 10.47 -7.53 3.90
C ASP A 54 11.36 -7.80 5.14
N VAL A 55 10.95 -7.33 6.32
CA VAL A 55 11.62 -7.64 7.60
C VAL A 55 11.57 -9.14 7.88
N PHE A 56 10.42 -9.81 7.75
CA PHE A 56 10.34 -11.26 7.93
C PHE A 56 11.22 -12.03 6.93
N ALA A 57 11.25 -11.59 5.67
CA ALA A 57 12.09 -12.22 4.66
C ALA A 57 13.59 -12.07 4.94
N ASP A 58 14.04 -10.87 5.34
CA ASP A 58 15.44 -10.64 5.74
C ASP A 58 15.78 -11.34 7.08
N ALA A 59 14.78 -11.62 7.93
CA ALA A 59 14.91 -12.33 9.21
C ALA A 59 14.78 -13.87 9.12
N ASP A 60 14.53 -14.45 7.94
CA ASP A 60 14.35 -15.90 7.74
C ASP A 60 15.44 -16.77 8.42
N PRO A 61 16.74 -16.43 8.39
CA PRO A 61 17.75 -17.20 9.12
C PRO A 61 17.50 -17.27 10.64
N LEU A 62 17.10 -16.16 11.26
CA LEU A 62 16.77 -16.11 12.69
C LEU A 62 15.46 -16.85 12.98
N LEU A 63 14.46 -16.71 12.11
CA LEU A 63 13.19 -17.43 12.24
C LEU A 63 13.40 -18.94 12.24
N ARG A 64 14.24 -19.47 11.33
CA ARG A 64 14.58 -20.90 11.26
C ARG A 64 15.37 -21.39 12.47
N GLU A 65 16.31 -20.58 12.98
CA GLU A 65 17.04 -20.88 14.21
C GLU A 65 16.09 -21.10 15.40
N LEU A 66 15.03 -20.29 15.46
CA LEU A 66 13.96 -20.39 16.46
C LEU A 66 12.86 -21.40 16.09
N GLY A 67 12.96 -22.11 14.97
CA GLY A 67 11.92 -23.06 14.53
C GLY A 67 10.59 -22.41 14.13
N VAL A 68 10.61 -21.13 13.75
CA VAL A 68 9.45 -20.36 13.27
C VAL A 68 9.30 -20.55 11.76
N HIS A 69 8.10 -20.92 11.33
CA HIS A 69 7.78 -21.01 9.90
C HIS A 69 7.44 -19.63 9.33
N PHE A 70 8.02 -19.26 8.20
CA PHE A 70 7.71 -18.02 7.48
C PHE A 70 7.14 -18.32 6.09
N GLU A 71 6.01 -17.69 5.77
CA GLU A 71 5.43 -17.73 4.42
C GLU A 71 5.02 -16.34 3.93
N SER A 72 5.43 -15.99 2.71
CA SER A 72 4.81 -14.87 1.98
C SER A 72 3.71 -15.44 1.12
N SER A 73 2.47 -15.15 1.49
CA SER A 73 1.29 -15.76 0.89
C SER A 73 0.96 -15.11 -0.47
N ALA A 74 0.19 -15.83 -1.29
CA ALA A 74 -0.23 -15.33 -2.62
C ALA A 74 -1.28 -14.20 -2.53
N ASN A 75 -2.09 -14.19 -1.47
CA ASN A 75 -3.09 -13.19 -1.13
C ASN A 75 -3.44 -13.28 0.36
N GLU A 76 -4.25 -12.34 0.85
CA GLU A 76 -4.69 -12.25 2.23
C GLU A 76 -5.61 -13.40 2.64
N ALA A 77 -6.36 -14.00 1.71
CA ALA A 77 -7.18 -15.18 1.99
C ALA A 77 -6.32 -16.39 2.36
N ALA A 78 -5.25 -16.64 1.60
CA ALA A 78 -4.27 -17.68 1.92
C ALA A 78 -3.54 -17.39 3.25
N ALA A 79 -3.16 -16.13 3.48
CA ALA A 79 -2.57 -15.73 4.76
C ALA A 79 -3.54 -15.98 5.92
N GLY A 80 -4.77 -15.48 5.85
CA GLY A 80 -5.79 -15.70 6.88
C GLY A 80 -6.10 -17.18 7.11
N ALA A 81 -6.13 -17.98 6.05
CA ALA A 81 -6.34 -19.43 6.15
C ALA A 81 -5.18 -20.16 6.86
N MET A 82 -3.95 -19.65 6.77
CA MET A 82 -2.79 -20.20 7.48
C MET A 82 -3.01 -20.23 9.00
N LEU A 83 -3.82 -19.30 9.54
CA LEU A 83 -4.17 -19.27 10.97
C LEU A 83 -4.95 -20.52 11.43
N ALA A 84 -5.46 -21.34 10.51
CA ALA A 84 -6.11 -22.61 10.85
C ALA A 84 -5.19 -23.56 11.64
N ALA A 85 -3.86 -23.40 11.52
CA ALA A 85 -2.90 -24.15 12.32
C ALA A 85 -3.03 -23.87 13.84
N SER A 86 -3.61 -22.74 14.26
CA SER A 86 -3.85 -22.43 15.67
C SER A 86 -5.19 -22.94 16.21
N VAL A 87 -6.04 -23.55 15.37
CA VAL A 87 -7.38 -24.02 15.79
C VAL A 87 -7.28 -25.20 16.77
N ASN A 88 -6.58 -26.26 16.39
CA ASN A 88 -6.50 -27.52 17.17
C ASN A 88 -5.17 -27.70 17.91
N TYR A 89 -4.24 -26.75 17.79
CA TYR A 89 -2.90 -26.86 18.34
C TYR A 89 -2.55 -25.60 19.15
N PRO A 90 -1.73 -25.70 20.20
CA PRO A 90 -1.26 -24.56 20.98
C PRO A 90 -0.15 -23.79 20.23
N LEU A 91 -0.35 -23.54 18.93
CA LEU A 91 0.58 -22.80 18.08
C LEU A 91 0.20 -21.32 18.08
N ARG A 92 1.15 -20.45 18.40
CA ARG A 92 0.99 -19.00 18.21
C ARG A 92 1.22 -18.66 16.74
N GLY A 93 0.23 -18.09 16.07
CA GLY A 93 0.30 -17.71 14.64
C GLY A 93 0.08 -16.23 14.42
N ALA A 94 0.86 -15.60 13.55
CA ALA A 94 0.61 -14.21 13.15
C ALA A 94 0.57 -14.03 11.63
N VAL A 95 -0.36 -13.20 11.16
CA VAL A 95 -0.49 -12.87 9.73
C VAL A 95 -0.63 -11.38 9.53
N ALA A 96 -0.17 -10.85 8.39
CA ALA A 96 -0.14 -9.42 8.15
C ALA A 96 -0.65 -9.01 6.76
N TRP A 97 -1.42 -7.92 6.68
CA TRP A 97 -1.80 -7.26 5.42
C TRP A 97 -2.32 -5.83 5.62
N LYS A 98 -2.56 -5.13 4.50
CA LYS A 98 -3.25 -3.83 4.48
C LYS A 98 -4.76 -4.00 4.68
N SER A 99 -5.34 -3.27 5.63
CA SER A 99 -6.80 -3.05 5.69
C SER A 99 -7.23 -1.81 4.90
N VAL A 100 -8.51 -1.66 4.62
CA VAL A 100 -9.58 -2.67 4.79
C VAL A 100 -9.59 -3.73 3.69
N VAL A 101 -9.00 -3.40 2.54
CA VAL A 101 -9.08 -4.20 1.30
C VAL A 101 -8.53 -5.61 1.45
N GLY A 102 -7.42 -5.80 2.16
CA GLY A 102 -6.89 -7.13 2.44
C GLY A 102 -7.79 -7.93 3.37
N THR A 103 -8.44 -7.26 4.32
CA THR A 103 -9.43 -7.88 5.22
C THR A 103 -10.70 -8.28 4.46
N ASN A 104 -11.11 -7.53 3.43
CA ASN A 104 -12.17 -7.94 2.50
C ASN A 104 -11.84 -9.28 1.83
N VAL A 105 -10.60 -9.42 1.33
CA VAL A 105 -10.10 -10.64 0.68
C VAL A 105 -10.00 -11.80 1.69
N ALA A 106 -9.54 -11.53 2.91
CA ALA A 106 -9.39 -12.54 3.96
C ALA A 106 -10.71 -12.91 4.68
N SER A 107 -11.80 -12.19 4.45
CA SER A 107 -12.98 -12.27 5.33
C SER A 107 -13.58 -13.67 5.43
N ASP A 108 -13.55 -14.48 4.38
CA ASP A 108 -14.10 -15.84 4.43
C ASP A 108 -13.28 -16.74 5.38
N ALA A 109 -11.95 -16.72 5.23
CA ALA A 109 -11.05 -17.44 6.11
C ALA A 109 -11.19 -16.97 7.57
N LEU A 110 -11.29 -15.66 7.80
CA LEU A 110 -11.45 -15.09 9.14
C LEU A 110 -12.78 -15.44 9.79
N SER A 111 -13.89 -15.46 9.03
CA SER A 111 -15.19 -15.86 9.56
C SER A 111 -15.19 -17.34 9.99
N ASN A 112 -14.55 -18.22 9.22
CA ASN A 112 -14.38 -19.62 9.59
C ASN A 112 -13.48 -19.79 10.84
N LEU A 113 -12.33 -19.10 10.87
CA LEU A 113 -11.41 -19.11 12.00
C LEU A 113 -12.08 -18.65 13.29
N ALA A 114 -12.78 -17.51 13.24
CA ALA A 114 -13.44 -16.94 14.41
C ALA A 114 -14.62 -17.80 14.90
N SER A 115 -15.35 -18.47 13.99
CA SER A 115 -16.44 -19.38 14.36
C SER A 115 -15.93 -20.52 15.25
N GLY A 116 -15.03 -21.36 14.72
CA GLY A 116 -14.45 -22.48 15.47
C GLY A 116 -13.67 -22.02 16.71
N GLY A 117 -13.05 -20.84 16.65
CA GLY A 117 -12.14 -20.35 17.67
C GLY A 117 -10.75 -20.96 17.52
N VAL A 118 -9.84 -20.52 18.40
CA VAL A 118 -8.44 -20.95 18.38
C VAL A 118 -8.01 -21.50 19.73
N THR A 119 -7.19 -22.55 19.70
CA THR A 119 -6.57 -23.13 20.90
C THR A 119 -5.24 -22.46 21.20
N GLY A 120 -4.41 -22.25 20.18
CA GLY A 120 -3.24 -21.39 20.26
C GLY A 120 -3.59 -19.93 19.98
N GLY A 121 -2.72 -18.99 20.35
CA GLY A 121 -2.97 -17.58 20.07
C GLY A 121 -2.88 -17.25 18.57
N ALA A 122 -3.86 -16.51 18.04
CA ALA A 122 -3.88 -16.07 16.65
C ALA A 122 -3.95 -14.54 16.57
N LEU A 123 -2.95 -13.93 15.93
CA LEU A 123 -2.85 -12.48 15.78
C LEU A 123 -2.91 -12.08 14.30
N ILE A 124 -3.73 -11.08 14.00
CA ILE A 124 -3.86 -10.49 12.66
C ILE A 124 -3.35 -9.05 12.75
N ILE A 125 -2.19 -8.80 12.16
CA ILE A 125 -1.53 -7.49 12.13
C ILE A 125 -2.04 -6.73 10.92
N ILE A 126 -2.76 -5.64 11.16
CA ILE A 126 -3.53 -4.96 10.14
C ILE A 126 -2.97 -3.56 9.95
N GLY A 127 -2.46 -3.26 8.75
CA GLY A 127 -2.09 -1.90 8.39
C GLY A 127 -3.36 -1.08 8.12
N GLU A 128 -3.74 -0.21 9.05
CA GLU A 128 -4.92 0.65 8.95
C GLU A 128 -4.51 2.04 8.44
N ASP A 129 -5.15 2.50 7.38
CA ASP A 129 -4.89 3.82 6.76
C ASP A 129 -6.16 4.62 6.49
N TYR A 130 -7.26 4.30 7.20
CA TYR A 130 -8.41 5.19 7.26
C TYR A 130 -7.99 6.62 7.63
N GLY A 131 -8.52 7.61 6.91
CA GLY A 131 -8.18 9.01 7.09
C GLY A 131 -6.91 9.41 6.34
N GLU A 132 -6.05 8.48 5.93
CA GLU A 132 -4.75 8.81 5.34
C GLU A 132 -4.79 8.79 3.80
N GLY A 133 -3.95 9.62 3.17
CA GLY A 133 -4.00 9.89 1.72
C GLY A 133 -3.56 8.73 0.80
N SER A 134 -3.17 7.58 1.35
CA SER A 134 -2.73 6.40 0.60
C SER A 134 -3.81 5.34 0.37
N SER A 135 -5.00 5.51 0.96
CA SER A 135 -6.07 4.52 0.83
C SER A 135 -6.90 4.70 -0.44
N ILE A 136 -7.31 3.58 -1.04
CA ILE A 136 -8.10 3.57 -2.28
C ILE A 136 -9.60 3.64 -1.97
N MET A 137 -10.03 3.01 -0.86
CA MET A 137 -11.37 3.09 -0.30
C MET A 137 -11.27 3.42 1.19
N GLN A 138 -12.08 4.37 1.67
CA GLN A 138 -12.06 4.82 3.06
C GLN A 138 -13.10 4.02 3.86
N GLU A 139 -12.71 2.85 4.37
CA GLU A 139 -13.52 1.99 5.26
C GLU A 139 -12.68 1.50 6.44
N ARG A 140 -13.33 1.04 7.51
CA ARG A 140 -12.67 0.68 8.78
C ARG A 140 -12.64 -0.83 9.00
N THR A 141 -11.52 -1.33 9.51
CA THR A 141 -11.38 -2.72 9.97
C THR A 141 -12.37 -3.10 11.07
N HIS A 142 -12.77 -2.13 11.90
CA HIS A 142 -13.69 -2.31 13.02
C HIS A 142 -14.96 -3.10 12.67
N ALA A 143 -15.53 -2.87 11.47
CA ALA A 143 -16.71 -3.60 11.02
C ALA A 143 -16.47 -5.12 10.87
N PHE A 144 -15.25 -5.55 10.50
CA PHE A 144 -14.87 -6.96 10.39
C PHE A 144 -14.67 -7.62 11.74
N ALA A 145 -14.05 -6.90 12.68
CA ALA A 145 -13.93 -7.33 14.07
C ALA A 145 -15.31 -7.61 14.68
N MET A 146 -16.26 -6.69 14.48
CA MET A 146 -17.65 -6.87 14.92
C MET A 146 -18.36 -8.01 14.18
N LYS A 147 -18.31 -8.03 12.84
CA LYS A 147 -18.98 -9.04 12.00
C LYS A 147 -18.63 -10.47 12.40
N SER A 148 -17.34 -10.74 12.63
CA SER A 148 -16.86 -12.10 12.93
C SER A 148 -16.66 -12.34 14.43
N GLN A 149 -16.81 -11.31 15.26
CA GLN A 149 -16.50 -11.29 16.69
C GLN A 149 -15.05 -11.70 16.98
N MET A 150 -14.11 -10.91 16.45
CA MET A 150 -12.69 -10.95 16.76
C MET A 150 -12.31 -9.72 17.57
N TRP A 151 -11.37 -9.81 18.49
CA TRP A 151 -10.98 -8.66 19.32
C TRP A 151 -10.08 -7.72 18.53
N LEU A 152 -10.22 -6.41 18.76
CA LEU A 152 -9.52 -5.37 18.02
C LEU A 152 -8.72 -4.48 18.97
N LEU A 153 -7.41 -4.52 18.81
CA LEU A 153 -6.45 -3.67 19.48
C LEU A 153 -6.09 -2.50 18.56
N ASP A 154 -6.10 -1.28 19.08
CA ASP A 154 -5.64 -0.05 18.41
C ASP A 154 -4.62 0.66 19.32
N PRO A 155 -3.41 0.08 19.45
CA PRO A 155 -2.44 0.47 20.48
C PRO A 155 -2.00 1.92 20.34
N ARG A 156 -1.81 2.57 21.50
CA ARG A 156 -1.17 3.88 21.60
C ARG A 156 0.16 3.90 20.85
N PRO A 157 0.43 4.87 19.95
CA PRO A 157 1.65 4.90 19.15
C PRO A 157 2.91 5.20 20.00
N ASN A 158 3.45 4.18 20.65
CA ASN A 158 4.78 4.13 21.24
C ASN A 158 5.27 2.68 21.29
N LEU A 159 6.59 2.47 21.22
CA LEU A 159 7.12 1.11 21.11
C LEU A 159 6.82 0.21 22.32
N PRO A 160 6.96 0.67 23.59
CA PRO A 160 6.61 -0.15 24.75
C PRO A 160 5.18 -0.69 24.70
N THR A 161 4.17 0.18 24.49
CA THR A 161 2.76 -0.23 24.41
C THR A 161 2.51 -1.13 23.21
N MET A 162 3.07 -0.82 22.04
CA MET A 162 2.89 -1.65 20.84
C MET A 162 3.48 -3.06 21.02
N VAL A 163 4.66 -3.18 21.62
CA VAL A 163 5.31 -4.46 21.92
C VAL A 163 4.49 -5.25 22.94
N ASP A 164 4.05 -4.60 24.02
CA ASP A 164 3.23 -5.23 25.04
C ASP A 164 1.89 -5.71 24.48
N MET A 165 1.23 -4.91 23.62
CA MET A 165 -0.04 -5.28 23.00
C MET A 165 0.08 -6.46 22.03
N VAL A 166 1.24 -6.67 21.39
CA VAL A 166 1.47 -7.89 20.59
C VAL A 166 1.56 -9.12 21.50
N GLU A 167 2.32 -9.03 22.61
CA GLU A 167 2.45 -10.13 23.57
C GLU A 167 1.11 -10.44 24.24
N LYS A 168 0.44 -9.41 24.74
CA LYS A 168 -0.90 -9.49 25.35
C LYS A 168 -1.98 -9.87 24.35
N GLY A 169 -1.82 -9.57 23.06
CA GLY A 169 -2.73 -10.02 22.01
C GLY A 169 -2.76 -11.54 21.88
N PHE A 170 -1.59 -12.20 21.96
CA PHE A 170 -1.56 -13.67 22.00
C PHE A 170 -2.18 -14.23 23.28
N GLU A 171 -1.86 -13.66 24.43
CA GLU A 171 -2.41 -14.10 25.73
C GLU A 171 -3.94 -13.91 25.78
N LEU A 172 -4.45 -12.78 25.28
CA LEU A 172 -5.88 -12.50 25.14
C LEU A 172 -6.55 -13.52 24.21
N SER A 173 -5.90 -13.83 23.09
CA SER A 173 -6.40 -14.82 22.13
C SER A 173 -6.54 -16.21 22.75
N GLU A 174 -5.54 -16.63 23.53
CA GLU A 174 -5.52 -17.91 24.24
C GLU A 174 -6.53 -17.95 25.40
N ALA A 175 -6.62 -16.87 26.18
CA ALA A 175 -7.54 -16.78 27.31
C ALA A 175 -9.02 -16.77 26.90
N SER A 176 -9.33 -16.30 25.69
CA SER A 176 -10.69 -16.17 25.16
C SER A 176 -11.00 -17.11 24.00
N ASN A 177 -10.07 -17.96 23.58
CA ASN A 177 -10.17 -18.82 22.39
C ASN A 177 -10.61 -18.09 21.09
N THR A 178 -10.23 -16.82 20.95
CA THR A 178 -10.70 -15.95 19.85
C THR A 178 -9.51 -15.27 19.15
N PRO A 179 -9.49 -15.21 17.81
CA PRO A 179 -8.46 -14.45 17.09
C PRO A 179 -8.48 -12.96 17.45
N VAL A 180 -7.31 -12.34 17.47
CA VAL A 180 -7.12 -10.92 17.80
C VAL A 180 -6.56 -10.17 16.61
N MET A 181 -7.17 -9.04 16.27
CA MET A 181 -6.68 -8.06 15.32
C MET A 181 -5.91 -6.96 16.06
N ILE A 182 -4.77 -6.54 15.51
CA ILE A 182 -4.01 -5.38 15.99
C ILE A 182 -3.83 -4.38 14.86
N GLU A 183 -4.38 -3.18 15.04
CA GLU A 183 -4.27 -2.08 14.10
C GLU A 183 -2.88 -1.43 14.21
N MET A 184 -2.24 -1.29 13.06
CA MET A 184 -0.99 -0.60 12.86
C MET A 184 -1.27 0.58 11.95
N ARG A 185 -1.61 1.72 12.56
CA ARG A 185 -1.84 2.97 11.83
C ARG A 185 -0.55 3.51 11.21
N VAL A 186 -0.68 4.29 10.13
CA VAL A 186 0.45 4.87 9.38
C VAL A 186 1.50 5.52 10.31
N ARG A 187 1.07 6.34 11.26
CA ARG A 187 1.95 7.03 12.23
C ARG A 187 2.68 6.05 13.16
N SER A 188 2.02 4.98 13.59
CA SER A 188 2.61 3.90 14.41
C SER A 188 3.64 3.08 13.63
N CYS A 189 3.42 2.88 12.32
CA CYS A 189 4.36 2.13 11.48
C CYS A 189 5.68 2.88 11.24
N HIS A 190 5.62 4.20 11.11
CA HIS A 190 6.77 5.03 10.71
C HIS A 190 7.42 5.82 11.85
N MET A 191 6.90 5.73 13.07
CA MET A 191 7.57 6.30 14.23
C MET A 191 8.81 5.50 14.63
N THR A 192 9.77 6.18 15.25
CA THR A 192 10.93 5.58 15.91
C THR A 192 10.82 5.75 17.42
N GLY A 193 11.28 4.77 18.17
CA GLY A 193 11.36 4.85 19.62
C GLY A 193 12.27 3.76 20.20
N SER A 194 12.14 3.52 21.50
CA SER A 194 12.92 2.51 22.20
C SER A 194 12.10 1.75 23.25
N PHE A 195 12.55 0.54 23.59
CA PHE A 195 12.03 -0.26 24.69
C PHE A 195 13.12 -1.23 25.20
N VAL A 196 12.91 -1.80 26.39
CA VAL A 196 13.79 -2.84 26.94
C VAL A 196 13.35 -4.19 26.40
N ALA A 197 14.23 -4.87 25.68
CA ALA A 197 13.95 -6.15 25.05
C ALA A 197 13.83 -7.28 26.08
N LYS A 198 13.09 -8.33 25.69
CA LYS A 198 13.04 -9.64 26.35
C LYS A 198 13.73 -10.67 25.45
N ASP A 199 14.09 -11.81 26.03
CA ASP A 199 14.64 -12.93 25.26
C ASP A 199 13.64 -13.44 24.21
N ASN A 200 14.14 -13.78 23.02
CA ASN A 200 13.34 -14.49 22.04
C ASN A 200 13.00 -15.88 22.57
N ARG A 201 11.77 -16.33 22.34
CA ARG A 201 11.29 -17.64 22.79
C ARG A 201 11.10 -18.54 21.59
N ARG A 202 11.61 -19.76 21.67
CA ARG A 202 11.21 -20.83 20.76
C ARG A 202 9.75 -21.21 21.05
N PRO A 203 8.89 -21.45 20.04
CA PRO A 203 7.54 -21.96 20.30
C PRO A 203 7.61 -23.31 21.03
N SER A 204 6.64 -23.56 21.91
CA SER A 204 6.55 -24.81 22.67
C SER A 204 6.28 -26.04 21.78
N MET A 205 5.65 -25.81 20.62
CA MET A 205 5.40 -26.78 19.57
C MET A 205 5.68 -26.09 18.22
N THR A 206 6.39 -26.75 17.31
CA THR A 206 6.58 -26.23 15.95
C THR A 206 5.47 -26.73 15.01
N VAL A 207 5.29 -26.05 13.87
CA VAL A 207 4.34 -26.50 12.82
C VAL A 207 4.69 -27.91 12.31
N GLY A 208 5.98 -28.25 12.25
CA GLY A 208 6.44 -29.58 11.87
C GLY A 208 6.03 -30.66 12.87
N ASP A 209 6.15 -30.37 14.17
CA ASP A 209 5.74 -31.31 15.23
C ASP A 209 4.23 -31.56 15.19
N ALA A 210 3.43 -30.49 15.02
CA ALA A 210 1.97 -30.58 14.90
C ALA A 210 1.55 -31.41 13.68
N ALA A 211 2.23 -31.24 12.54
CA ALA A 211 1.95 -32.02 11.32
C ALA A 211 2.26 -33.52 11.48
N GLN A 212 3.26 -33.87 12.31
CA GLN A 212 3.61 -35.27 12.59
C GLN A 212 2.64 -35.94 13.58
N THR A 213 1.97 -35.16 14.42
CA THR A 213 1.03 -35.65 15.45
C THR A 213 -0.32 -34.95 15.33
N PRO A 214 -1.13 -35.29 14.30
CA PRO A 214 -2.36 -34.56 14.03
C PRO A 214 -3.38 -34.72 15.15
N THR A 215 -3.91 -33.61 15.62
CA THR A 215 -4.97 -33.53 16.62
C THR A 215 -6.27 -33.09 15.96
N ARG A 216 -7.38 -33.70 16.37
CA ARG A 216 -8.70 -33.45 15.80
C ARG A 216 -9.72 -33.21 16.91
N ASP A 217 -10.30 -32.02 16.91
CA ASP A 217 -11.51 -31.68 17.65
C ASP A 217 -12.63 -31.37 16.67
N LEU A 218 -13.72 -32.15 16.72
CA LEU A 218 -14.88 -31.97 15.85
C LEU A 218 -15.66 -30.71 16.21
N ASP A 219 -15.66 -30.35 17.50
CA ASP A 219 -16.41 -29.21 18.02
C ASP A 219 -15.73 -27.89 17.65
N ARG A 220 -14.58 -27.90 16.97
CA ARG A 220 -13.92 -26.72 16.39
C ARG A 220 -14.14 -26.57 14.88
N ILE A 221 -14.76 -27.56 14.23
CA ILE A 221 -15.02 -27.53 12.78
C ILE A 221 -16.34 -26.80 12.53
N VAL A 222 -16.35 -25.86 11.57
CA VAL A 222 -17.54 -25.08 11.19
C VAL A 222 -18.51 -25.95 10.39
N LEU A 223 -19.20 -26.84 11.09
CA LEU A 223 -20.15 -27.81 10.53
C LEU A 223 -21.29 -28.06 11.53
N PRO A 224 -22.56 -28.16 11.10
CA PRO A 224 -23.65 -28.57 11.98
C PRO A 224 -23.38 -29.94 12.64
N PRO A 225 -23.67 -30.12 13.94
CA PRO A 225 -24.36 -29.17 14.84
C PRO A 225 -23.44 -28.17 15.58
N ALA A 226 -22.12 -28.28 15.45
CA ALA A 226 -21.16 -27.48 16.23
C ALA A 226 -21.30 -25.96 16.03
N ILE A 227 -21.81 -25.52 14.87
CA ILE A 227 -22.01 -24.09 14.57
C ILE A 227 -22.86 -23.33 15.61
N PHE A 228 -23.88 -23.97 16.19
CA PHE A 228 -24.71 -23.32 17.22
C PHE A 228 -23.98 -23.29 18.57
N LEU A 229 -23.17 -24.30 18.84
CA LEU A 229 -22.32 -24.32 20.04
C LEU A 229 -21.24 -23.22 19.96
N HIS A 230 -20.68 -22.97 18.77
CA HIS A 230 -19.74 -21.88 18.53
C HIS A 230 -20.35 -20.51 18.84
N GLU A 231 -21.58 -20.27 18.38
CA GLU A 231 -22.31 -19.02 18.61
C GLU A 231 -22.57 -18.78 20.11
N ILE A 232 -23.01 -19.82 20.82
CA ILE A 232 -23.23 -19.76 22.28
C ILE A 232 -21.89 -19.53 23.00
N GLU A 233 -20.85 -20.30 22.66
CA GLU A 233 -19.51 -20.18 23.28
C GLU A 233 -18.96 -18.76 23.13
N LYS A 234 -19.12 -18.18 21.94
CA LYS A 234 -18.72 -16.81 21.60
C LYS A 234 -19.30 -15.77 22.56
N VAL A 235 -20.60 -15.84 22.84
CA VAL A 235 -21.31 -14.86 23.67
C VAL A 235 -21.16 -15.16 25.17
N GLU A 236 -21.31 -16.42 25.57
CA GLU A 236 -21.38 -16.80 26.99
C GLU A 236 -20.01 -17.04 27.62
N LYS A 237 -18.98 -17.37 26.83
CA LYS A 237 -17.65 -17.71 27.34
C LYS A 237 -16.56 -16.79 26.81
N ARG A 238 -16.39 -16.70 25.49
CA ARG A 238 -15.25 -16.01 24.88
C ARG A 238 -15.29 -14.50 25.12
N TRP A 239 -16.45 -13.87 24.95
CA TRP A 239 -16.62 -12.44 25.17
C TRP A 239 -16.38 -12.02 26.64
N PRO A 240 -17.02 -12.63 27.65
CA PRO A 240 -16.72 -12.31 29.04
C PRO A 240 -15.25 -12.60 29.43
N ALA A 241 -14.66 -13.69 28.91
CA ALA A 241 -13.25 -13.99 29.16
C ALA A 241 -12.33 -12.91 28.59
N ALA A 242 -12.63 -12.38 27.40
CA ALA A 242 -11.89 -11.28 26.81
C ALA A 242 -12.00 -10.00 27.66
N GLN A 243 -13.23 -9.61 28.06
CA GLN A 243 -13.43 -8.43 28.90
C GLN A 243 -12.69 -8.55 30.25
N ALA A 244 -12.77 -9.72 30.88
CA ALA A 244 -12.06 -10.00 32.13
C ALA A 244 -10.53 -9.95 31.94
N PHE A 245 -10.00 -10.52 30.86
CA PHE A 245 -8.57 -10.47 30.56
C PHE A 245 -8.09 -9.03 30.36
N VAL A 246 -8.80 -8.24 29.56
CA VAL A 246 -8.47 -6.83 29.26
C VAL A 246 -8.40 -6.03 30.55
N ARG A 247 -9.42 -6.16 31.41
CA ARG A 247 -9.49 -5.45 32.69
C ARG A 247 -8.40 -5.90 33.67
N ASN A 248 -8.23 -7.21 33.86
CA ASN A 248 -7.27 -7.75 34.83
C ASN A 248 -5.82 -7.43 34.46
N ASN A 249 -5.54 -7.24 33.17
CA ASN A 249 -4.22 -6.85 32.69
C ASN A 249 -4.07 -5.34 32.45
N CYS A 250 -5.09 -4.54 32.75
CA CYS A 250 -5.08 -3.08 32.58
C CYS A 250 -4.63 -2.64 31.18
N LEU A 251 -5.19 -3.26 30.12
CA LEU A 251 -4.70 -3.00 28.76
C LEU A 251 -5.05 -1.59 28.25
N ASN A 252 -6.14 -1.00 28.74
CA ASN A 252 -6.50 0.40 28.47
C ASN A 252 -5.81 1.34 29.46
N GLU A 253 -5.37 2.50 28.99
CA GLU A 253 -4.54 3.44 29.77
C GLU A 253 -5.36 4.65 30.25
N TRP A 254 -5.00 5.19 31.42
CA TRP A 254 -5.64 6.35 32.03
C TRP A 254 -4.60 7.46 32.22
N PHE A 255 -4.92 8.69 31.83
CA PHE A 255 -4.02 9.85 31.95
C PHE A 255 -4.71 11.04 32.62
N GLY A 256 -3.89 11.93 33.17
CA GLY A 256 -4.34 13.17 33.81
C GLY A 256 -4.94 12.96 35.20
N PRO A 257 -5.74 13.93 35.70
CA PRO A 257 -6.35 13.82 37.02
C PRO A 257 -7.40 12.71 37.06
N GLU A 258 -7.54 12.06 38.23
CA GLU A 258 -8.55 10.99 38.45
C GLU A 258 -9.98 11.54 38.38
N ARG A 259 -10.18 12.79 38.80
CA ARG A 259 -11.49 13.44 38.90
C ARG A 259 -11.49 14.80 38.21
N ASP A 260 -12.53 15.02 37.41
CA ASP A 260 -12.85 16.29 36.76
C ASP A 260 -14.34 16.23 36.35
N ASP A 261 -14.94 17.37 36.01
CA ASP A 261 -16.32 17.43 35.54
C ASP A 261 -16.46 17.16 34.03
N ILE A 262 -15.34 17.10 33.30
CA ILE A 262 -15.26 16.67 31.90
C ILE A 262 -14.17 15.60 31.70
N GLY A 263 -14.19 14.90 30.56
CA GLY A 263 -13.17 13.91 30.23
C GLY A 263 -13.08 13.63 28.73
N ILE A 264 -12.08 12.85 28.34
CA ILE A 264 -11.86 12.46 26.94
C ILE A 264 -11.69 10.94 26.85
N ILE A 265 -12.44 10.29 25.97
CA ILE A 265 -12.20 8.91 25.54
C ILE A 265 -11.59 8.96 24.15
N VAL A 266 -10.47 8.27 23.93
CA VAL A 266 -9.73 8.32 22.67
C VAL A 266 -9.31 6.92 22.22
N GLN A 267 -9.47 6.62 20.93
CA GLN A 267 -8.82 5.46 20.32
C GLN A 267 -7.30 5.57 20.49
N GLY A 268 -6.64 4.49 20.93
CA GLY A 268 -5.22 4.53 21.27
C GLY A 268 -4.36 5.08 20.14
N GLY A 269 -4.60 4.63 18.91
CA GLY A 269 -3.93 5.10 17.70
C GLY A 269 -3.96 6.63 17.46
N LEU A 270 -4.90 7.36 18.06
CA LEU A 270 -5.06 8.82 17.94
C LEU A 270 -4.45 9.61 19.10
N PHE A 271 -3.98 8.93 20.15
CA PHE A 271 -3.54 9.57 21.39
C PHE A 271 -2.44 10.61 21.18
N ASN A 272 -1.42 10.33 20.36
CA ASN A 272 -0.30 11.27 20.18
C ASN A 272 -0.78 12.57 19.50
N THR A 273 -1.73 12.48 18.56
CA THR A 273 -2.32 13.65 17.91
C THR A 273 -3.19 14.44 18.88
N LEU A 274 -3.98 13.76 19.72
CA LEU A 274 -4.69 14.38 20.83
C LEU A 274 -3.74 15.10 21.79
N ASN A 275 -2.66 14.44 22.21
CA ASN A 275 -1.70 15.01 23.14
C ASN A 275 -1.09 16.30 22.57
N ARG A 276 -0.77 16.32 21.27
CA ARG A 276 -0.30 17.53 20.59
C ARG A 276 -1.35 18.64 20.58
N ALA A 277 -2.62 18.32 20.34
CA ALA A 277 -3.70 19.30 20.39
C ALA A 277 -3.88 19.88 21.81
N LEU A 278 -3.80 19.04 22.85
CA LEU A 278 -3.85 19.47 24.25
C LEU A 278 -2.62 20.32 24.62
N GLU A 279 -1.42 19.96 24.17
CA GLU A 279 -0.20 20.74 24.39
C GLU A 279 -0.33 22.15 23.81
N LEU A 280 -0.83 22.28 22.58
CA LEU A 280 -1.09 23.58 21.94
C LEU A 280 -2.15 24.40 22.67
N ALA A 281 -3.09 23.74 23.35
CA ALA A 281 -4.08 24.37 24.21
C ALA A 281 -3.56 24.66 25.65
N GLY A 282 -2.32 24.29 25.99
CA GLY A 282 -1.77 24.43 27.33
C GLY A 282 -2.33 23.44 28.36
N LEU A 283 -2.99 22.37 27.89
CA LEU A 283 -3.66 21.32 28.66
C LEU A 283 -2.89 19.99 28.71
N SER A 284 -1.70 19.93 28.13
CA SER A 284 -0.76 18.82 28.27
C SER A 284 0.68 19.30 28.03
N ASP A 285 1.63 18.38 28.11
CA ASP A 285 3.02 18.56 27.68
C ASP A 285 3.42 17.51 26.63
N ALA A 286 4.64 17.61 26.11
CA ALA A 286 5.17 16.68 25.11
C ALA A 286 5.26 15.21 25.58
N TRP A 287 5.16 14.96 26.88
CA TRP A 287 5.30 13.63 27.50
C TRP A 287 3.96 13.01 27.92
N GLY A 288 2.84 13.70 27.69
CA GLY A 288 1.51 13.20 28.07
C GLY A 288 1.05 13.59 29.47
N GLY A 289 1.65 14.64 30.07
CA GLY A 289 1.22 15.27 31.32
C GLY A 289 -0.12 16.00 31.19
N ALA A 290 -1.17 15.26 30.87
CA ALA A 290 -2.51 15.79 30.60
C ALA A 290 -3.13 16.45 31.85
N LYS A 291 -3.80 17.58 31.66
CA LYS A 291 -4.54 18.31 32.71
C LYS A 291 -6.02 17.96 32.73
N LEU A 292 -6.48 17.09 31.84
CA LEU A 292 -7.83 16.55 31.77
C LEU A 292 -7.78 15.03 31.89
N PRO A 293 -8.80 14.37 32.48
CA PRO A 293 -8.88 12.92 32.50
C PRO A 293 -9.01 12.38 31.07
N ILE A 294 -8.14 11.42 30.71
CA ILE A 294 -8.18 10.74 29.41
C ILE A 294 -8.23 9.24 29.63
N TYR A 295 -9.20 8.58 29.01
CA TYR A 295 -9.26 7.13 28.90
C TYR A 295 -8.88 6.72 27.48
N CYS A 296 -7.71 6.09 27.36
CA CYS A 296 -7.08 5.70 26.11
C CYS A 296 -7.37 4.22 25.82
N LEU A 297 -8.19 3.99 24.80
CA LEU A 297 -8.65 2.69 24.36
C LEU A 297 -7.59 2.01 23.48
N ASN A 298 -6.70 1.23 24.09
CA ASN A 298 -5.83 0.31 23.33
C ASN A 298 -6.60 -0.91 22.86
N VAL A 299 -7.73 -1.23 23.51
CA VAL A 299 -8.69 -2.25 23.07
C VAL A 299 -9.97 -1.53 22.68
N VAL A 300 -10.27 -1.51 21.39
CA VAL A 300 -11.45 -0.81 20.84
C VAL A 300 -12.63 -1.74 20.62
N TYR A 301 -12.42 -3.06 20.65
CA TYR A 301 -13.48 -4.07 20.67
C TYR A 301 -12.95 -5.37 21.30
N PRO A 302 -13.57 -5.91 22.37
CA PRO A 302 -14.77 -5.40 23.03
C PRO A 302 -14.44 -4.19 23.93
N LEU A 303 -15.40 -3.27 24.11
CA LEU A 303 -15.29 -2.24 25.15
C LEU A 303 -15.53 -2.86 26.54
N ILE A 304 -14.92 -2.26 27.56
CA ILE A 304 -15.07 -2.70 28.95
C ILE A 304 -16.09 -1.81 29.65
N ALA A 305 -17.33 -2.29 29.75
CA ALA A 305 -18.45 -1.50 30.27
C ALA A 305 -18.16 -0.91 31.65
N ASP A 306 -17.53 -1.68 32.55
CA ASP A 306 -17.22 -1.22 33.90
C ASP A 306 -16.18 -0.09 33.92
N GLU A 307 -15.13 -0.17 33.08
CA GLU A 307 -14.13 0.90 32.96
C GLU A 307 -14.77 2.17 32.37
N VAL A 308 -15.66 2.03 31.38
CA VAL A 308 -16.39 3.15 30.78
C VAL A 308 -17.30 3.83 31.81
N VAL A 309 -18.03 3.04 32.59
CA VAL A 309 -18.91 3.53 33.66
C VAL A 309 -18.09 4.25 34.73
N GLU A 310 -16.99 3.66 35.19
CA GLU A 310 -16.07 4.25 36.15
C GLU A 310 -15.51 5.58 35.64
N PHE A 311 -15.08 5.63 34.38
CA PHE A 311 -14.54 6.85 33.79
C PHE A 311 -15.61 7.95 33.66
N CYS A 312 -16.83 7.60 33.24
CA CYS A 312 -17.89 8.57 32.96
C CYS A 312 -18.67 9.03 34.20
N ALA A 313 -18.62 8.28 35.29
CA ALA A 313 -19.33 8.60 36.52
C ALA A 313 -18.92 9.99 37.07
N GLY A 314 -19.92 10.80 37.43
CA GLY A 314 -19.72 12.15 37.98
C GLY A 314 -19.34 13.24 36.96
N LYS A 315 -19.10 12.89 35.69
CA LYS A 315 -18.78 13.85 34.62
C LYS A 315 -20.06 14.42 34.01
N LYS A 316 -20.04 15.70 33.65
CA LYS A 316 -21.09 16.37 32.88
C LYS A 316 -21.04 15.94 31.42
N ALA A 317 -19.84 15.91 30.84
CA ALA A 317 -19.64 15.53 29.45
C ALA A 317 -18.29 14.84 29.20
N VAL A 318 -18.25 14.01 28.16
CA VAL A 318 -17.06 13.30 27.70
C VAL A 318 -16.93 13.45 26.19
N LEU A 319 -15.75 13.92 25.75
CA LEU A 319 -15.39 13.98 24.34
C LEU A 319 -14.97 12.59 23.86
N VAL A 320 -15.56 12.09 22.77
CA VAL A 320 -15.19 10.81 22.15
C VAL A 320 -14.41 11.08 20.87
N LEU A 321 -13.13 10.70 20.85
CA LEU A 321 -12.27 10.77 19.69
C LEU A 321 -12.24 9.40 19.00
N GLU A 322 -13.19 9.25 18.08
CA GLU A 322 -13.28 8.12 17.15
C GLU A 322 -13.11 8.63 15.71
N GLU A 323 -12.08 8.14 15.01
CA GLU A 323 -11.83 8.47 13.62
C GLU A 323 -12.66 7.58 12.68
N GLY A 324 -13.30 8.24 11.71
CA GLY A 324 -14.04 7.60 10.62
C GLY A 324 -15.50 7.27 10.87
N GLN A 325 -16.11 6.67 9.84
CA GLN A 325 -17.53 6.32 9.76
C GLN A 325 -17.68 4.80 9.53
N PRO A 326 -18.68 4.14 10.12
CA PRO A 326 -19.57 4.60 11.19
C PRO A 326 -18.87 4.80 12.55
N GLU A 327 -19.50 5.54 13.45
CA GLU A 327 -19.06 5.78 14.84
C GLU A 327 -19.40 4.60 15.78
N PHE A 328 -18.79 3.44 15.54
CA PHE A 328 -19.03 2.21 16.31
C PHE A 328 -18.80 2.37 17.82
N ILE A 329 -17.71 3.03 18.22
CA ILE A 329 -17.36 3.24 19.63
C ILE A 329 -18.35 4.21 20.26
N GLU A 330 -18.65 5.34 19.62
CA GLU A 330 -19.62 6.32 20.15
C GLU A 330 -21.02 5.70 20.35
N HIS A 331 -21.47 4.85 19.43
CA HIS A 331 -22.73 4.11 19.58
C HIS A 331 -22.72 3.13 20.77
N GLU A 332 -21.65 2.37 20.94
CA GLU A 332 -21.55 1.39 22.04
C GLU A 332 -21.42 2.10 23.39
N LEU A 333 -20.62 3.17 23.48
CA LEU A 333 -20.50 4.00 24.68
C LEU A 333 -21.86 4.59 25.09
N ASN A 334 -22.65 5.12 24.14
CA ASN A 334 -24.00 5.60 24.43
C ASN A 334 -24.87 4.47 25.03
N THR A 335 -24.77 3.26 24.48
CA THR A 335 -25.52 2.10 24.98
C THR A 335 -25.09 1.72 26.41
N ILE A 336 -23.79 1.68 26.69
CA ILE A 336 -23.24 1.38 28.02
C ILE A 336 -23.74 2.40 29.04
N LEU A 337 -23.62 3.70 28.75
CA LEU A 337 -24.03 4.76 29.67
C LEU A 337 -25.53 4.74 29.97
N ARG A 338 -26.37 4.49 28.96
CA ARG A 338 -27.82 4.42 29.17
C ARG A 338 -28.25 3.16 29.94
N ARG A 339 -27.56 2.03 29.76
CA ARG A 339 -27.79 0.82 30.56
C ARG A 339 -27.35 0.98 32.02
N ALA A 340 -26.32 1.77 32.26
CA ALA A 340 -25.83 2.10 33.61
C ALA A 340 -26.54 3.31 34.25
N ASP A 341 -27.57 3.86 33.60
CA ASP A 341 -28.32 5.05 34.04
C ASP A 341 -27.44 6.28 34.34
N LEU A 342 -26.35 6.44 33.60
CA LEU A 342 -25.48 7.61 33.70
C LEU A 342 -25.97 8.72 32.78
N HIS A 343 -26.11 9.94 33.31
CA HIS A 343 -26.54 11.12 32.55
C HIS A 343 -25.41 11.86 31.82
N THR A 344 -24.16 11.41 31.94
CA THR A 344 -22.99 11.98 31.26
C THR A 344 -23.28 12.13 29.75
N ARG A 345 -23.05 13.34 29.21
CA ARG A 345 -23.25 13.62 27.79
C ARG A 345 -22.03 13.18 27.00
N LEU A 346 -22.22 12.31 26.01
CA LEU A 346 -21.19 12.03 25.02
C LEU A 346 -21.22 13.08 23.92
N VAL A 347 -20.05 13.54 23.54
CA VAL A 347 -19.84 14.49 22.45
C VAL A 347 -18.74 13.93 21.57
N GLY A 348 -19.06 13.40 20.41
CA GLY A 348 -18.06 12.96 19.43
C GLY A 348 -18.30 13.63 18.09
N LYS A 349 -19.05 12.97 17.21
CA LYS A 349 -19.36 13.47 15.85
C LYS A 349 -20.15 14.80 15.82
N ASP A 350 -20.71 15.25 16.94
CA ASP A 350 -21.32 16.58 17.07
C ASP A 350 -20.31 17.72 16.88
N VAL A 351 -19.07 17.50 17.33
CA VAL A 351 -17.99 18.50 17.26
C VAL A 351 -16.82 18.05 16.39
N LEU A 352 -16.87 16.84 15.83
CA LEU A 352 -15.82 16.27 14.97
C LEU A 352 -16.42 15.82 13.64
N PRO A 353 -15.67 15.90 12.53
CA PRO A 353 -16.19 15.47 11.24
C PRO A 353 -16.47 13.97 11.20
N ARG A 354 -17.54 13.57 10.50
CA ARG A 354 -17.86 12.15 10.26
C ARG A 354 -16.95 11.48 9.26
N ALA A 355 -16.37 12.25 8.33
CA ALA A 355 -15.53 11.75 7.25
C ALA A 355 -14.25 12.57 7.12
N GLY A 356 -13.21 11.93 6.58
CA GLY A 356 -11.88 12.52 6.43
C GLY A 356 -10.95 12.23 7.60
N GLU A 357 -9.70 12.67 7.44
CA GLU A 357 -8.62 12.48 8.39
C GLU A 357 -8.80 13.28 9.69
N TYR A 358 -8.51 12.67 10.83
CA TYR A 358 -8.35 13.38 12.09
C TYR A 358 -6.92 13.92 12.24
N SER A 359 -6.62 14.95 11.44
CA SER A 359 -5.38 15.71 11.56
C SER A 359 -5.31 16.48 12.90
N GLY A 360 -4.11 16.96 13.26
CA GLY A 360 -3.94 17.77 14.47
C GLY A 360 -4.83 19.02 14.51
N GLN A 361 -5.09 19.63 13.36
CA GLN A 361 -6.03 20.75 13.24
C GLN A 361 -7.48 20.30 13.50
N VAL A 362 -7.91 19.18 12.92
CA VAL A 362 -9.27 18.66 13.09
C VAL A 362 -9.55 18.30 14.55
N ILE A 363 -8.61 17.61 15.21
CA ILE A 363 -8.73 17.28 16.63
C ILE A 363 -8.67 18.56 17.49
N GLY A 364 -7.78 19.50 17.17
CA GLY A 364 -7.69 20.78 17.87
C GLY A 364 -8.97 21.60 17.81
N ASP A 365 -9.58 21.71 16.62
CA ASP A 365 -10.85 22.41 16.41
C ASP A 365 -12.01 21.72 17.14
N GLY A 366 -12.06 20.38 17.12
CA GLY A 366 -13.06 19.61 17.85
C GLY A 366 -12.93 19.74 19.37
N LEU A 367 -11.69 19.69 19.88
CA LEU A 367 -11.37 19.92 21.29
C LEU A 367 -11.77 21.34 21.72
N ALA A 368 -11.44 22.36 20.91
CA ALA A 368 -11.80 23.75 21.20
C ALA A 368 -13.33 23.91 21.31
N ARG A 369 -14.10 23.36 20.35
CA ARG A 369 -15.57 23.38 20.40
C ARG A 369 -16.14 22.66 21.62
N PHE A 370 -15.57 21.51 21.99
CA PHE A 370 -15.99 20.79 23.20
C PHE A 370 -15.75 21.61 24.46
N LEU A 371 -14.57 22.22 24.60
CA LEU A 371 -14.22 23.05 25.75
C LEU A 371 -15.05 24.34 25.81
N GLU A 372 -15.27 25.01 24.68
CA GLU A 372 -16.15 26.20 24.60
C GLU A 372 -17.55 25.91 25.14
N GLN A 373 -18.05 24.68 24.97
CA GLN A 373 -19.39 24.29 25.43
C GLN A 373 -19.41 23.81 26.90
N TRP A 374 -18.39 23.06 27.35
CA TRP A 374 -18.45 22.33 28.62
C TRP A 374 -17.45 22.81 29.68
N SER A 375 -16.43 23.57 29.30
CA SER A 375 -15.41 24.17 30.18
C SER A 375 -14.82 25.44 29.55
N PRO A 376 -15.62 26.53 29.42
CA PRO A 376 -15.21 27.74 28.69
C PRO A 376 -13.94 28.40 29.25
N GLU A 377 -13.69 28.25 30.55
CA GLU A 377 -12.51 28.77 31.24
C GLU A 377 -11.20 28.09 30.84
N ARG A 378 -11.28 26.87 30.29
CA ARG A 378 -10.14 26.09 29.77
C ARG A 378 -10.09 26.08 28.24
N ALA A 379 -11.06 26.69 27.56
CA ALA A 379 -11.09 26.75 26.11
C ALA A 379 -9.91 27.58 25.58
N PRO A 380 -9.14 27.07 24.59
CA PRO A 380 -8.05 27.83 24.01
C PRO A 380 -8.60 29.07 23.31
N ALA A 381 -7.85 30.18 23.34
CA ALA A 381 -8.16 31.33 22.51
C ALA A 381 -8.18 30.87 21.04
N ARG A 382 -9.26 31.18 20.33
CA ARG A 382 -9.47 30.76 18.94
C ARG A 382 -8.32 31.29 18.07
N GLN A 383 -7.33 30.44 17.80
CA GLN A 383 -6.27 30.77 16.86
C GLN A 383 -6.92 30.79 15.48
N MET A 384 -7.09 31.98 14.90
CA MET A 384 -7.43 32.08 13.49
C MET A 384 -6.33 31.38 12.71
N ALA A 385 -6.69 30.35 11.93
CA ALA A 385 -5.76 29.73 11.01
C ALA A 385 -5.09 30.84 10.19
N VAL A 386 -3.76 30.93 10.25
CA VAL A 386 -3.01 31.86 9.40
C VAL A 386 -3.33 31.44 7.96
N PRO A 387 -3.99 32.29 7.15
CA PRO A 387 -4.29 31.93 5.78
C PRO A 387 -2.98 31.63 5.07
N VAL A 388 -2.90 30.49 4.38
CA VAL A 388 -1.76 30.22 3.49
C VAL A 388 -1.73 31.35 2.47
N GLU A 389 -0.60 32.05 2.35
CA GLU A 389 -0.45 33.14 1.38
C GLU A 389 -0.86 32.65 -0.03
N PRO A 390 -1.76 33.34 -0.73
CA PRO A 390 -2.26 32.90 -2.04
C PRO A 390 -1.14 32.68 -3.07
N GLU A 391 -0.08 33.49 -3.01
CA GLU A 391 1.10 33.31 -3.85
C GLU A 391 1.85 32.02 -3.53
N LEU A 392 1.99 31.67 -2.25
CA LEU A 392 2.60 30.40 -1.85
C LEU A 392 1.74 29.24 -2.35
N ALA A 393 0.42 29.28 -2.09
CA ALA A 393 -0.51 28.24 -2.53
C ALA A 393 -0.52 28.05 -4.06
N ALA A 394 -0.45 29.14 -4.83
CA ALA A 394 -0.37 29.10 -6.30
C ALA A 394 0.97 28.55 -6.82
N ASN A 395 2.05 28.67 -6.04
CA ASN A 395 3.38 28.21 -6.41
C ASN A 395 3.73 26.81 -5.91
N VAL A 396 2.92 26.19 -5.04
CA VAL A 396 3.12 24.78 -4.65
C VAL A 396 2.68 23.88 -5.81
N PRO A 397 3.60 23.13 -6.44
CA PRO A 397 3.23 22.24 -7.54
C PRO A 397 2.34 21.12 -7.02
N ALA A 398 1.18 20.93 -7.65
CA ALA A 398 0.35 19.76 -7.40
C ALA A 398 1.17 18.48 -7.68
N ARG A 399 1.03 17.47 -6.81
CA ARG A 399 1.63 16.14 -6.99
C ARG A 399 0.54 15.10 -7.22
N PRO A 400 -0.15 15.12 -8.37
CA PRO A 400 -1.11 14.06 -8.67
C PRO A 400 -0.41 12.72 -8.80
N ALA A 401 -1.15 11.65 -8.55
CA ALA A 401 -0.65 10.30 -8.79
C ALA A 401 -0.26 10.14 -10.27
N GLY A 402 0.89 9.52 -10.53
CA GLY A 402 1.43 9.43 -11.88
C GLY A 402 2.53 8.40 -12.03
N PHE A 403 2.78 8.00 -13.28
CA PHE A 403 3.80 7.00 -13.58
C PHE A 403 5.23 7.54 -13.38
N CYS A 404 6.11 6.68 -12.89
CA CYS A 404 7.53 6.96 -12.76
C CYS A 404 8.19 7.37 -14.09
N THR A 405 9.32 8.07 -14.01
CA THR A 405 10.15 8.36 -15.19
C THR A 405 10.59 7.06 -15.87
N GLY A 406 10.25 6.93 -17.15
CA GLY A 406 10.55 5.73 -17.92
C GLY A 406 9.74 4.49 -17.53
N CYS A 407 8.59 4.63 -16.89
CA CYS A 407 7.70 3.51 -16.60
C CYS A 407 7.32 2.73 -17.88
N PRO A 408 7.37 1.38 -17.88
CA PRO A 408 7.04 0.54 -19.03
C PRO A 408 5.55 0.50 -19.40
N GLU A 409 4.68 1.10 -18.60
CA GLU A 409 3.23 1.14 -18.86
C GLU A 409 2.82 2.32 -19.74
N ARG A 410 3.61 3.41 -19.74
CA ARG A 410 3.37 4.59 -20.58
C ARG A 410 3.23 4.27 -22.08
N PRO A 411 4.09 3.41 -22.66
CA PRO A 411 3.91 2.95 -24.04
C PRO A 411 2.55 2.27 -24.30
N ILE A 412 2.01 1.52 -23.33
CA ILE A 412 0.73 0.81 -23.47
C ILE A 412 -0.39 1.83 -23.66
N PHE A 413 -0.46 2.85 -22.80
CA PHE A 413 -1.46 3.91 -22.91
C PHE A 413 -1.23 4.83 -24.11
N SER A 414 0.03 5.02 -24.53
CA SER A 414 0.35 5.71 -25.79
C SER A 414 -0.25 4.95 -26.98
N ALA A 415 -0.07 3.62 -27.03
CA ALA A 415 -0.65 2.77 -28.05
C ALA A 415 -2.19 2.76 -28.01
N MET A 416 -2.80 2.73 -26.83
CA MET A 416 -4.26 2.82 -26.67
C MET A 416 -4.81 4.13 -27.26
N LYS A 417 -4.16 5.28 -27.00
CA LYS A 417 -4.57 6.56 -27.63
C LYS A 417 -4.51 6.51 -29.15
N LEU A 418 -3.49 5.88 -29.73
CA LEU A 418 -3.38 5.74 -31.18
C LEU A 418 -4.49 4.85 -31.73
N VAL A 419 -4.80 3.74 -31.06
CA VAL A 419 -5.93 2.87 -31.42
C VAL A 419 -7.27 3.61 -31.29
N GLN A 420 -7.48 4.42 -30.25
CA GLN A 420 -8.71 5.20 -30.06
C GLN A 420 -8.93 6.27 -31.15
N ARG A 421 -7.85 6.76 -31.80
CA ARG A 421 -7.99 7.64 -32.97
C ARG A 421 -8.58 6.91 -34.17
N GLU A 422 -8.30 5.61 -34.31
CA GLU A 422 -8.77 4.77 -35.43
C GLU A 422 -10.15 4.16 -35.12
N LEU A 423 -10.35 3.63 -33.91
CA LEU A 423 -11.52 2.83 -33.53
C LEU A 423 -12.53 3.60 -32.65
N GLY A 424 -12.24 4.85 -32.31
CA GLY A 424 -13.00 5.64 -31.33
C GLY A 424 -12.71 5.25 -29.88
N GLU A 425 -13.40 5.89 -28.94
CA GLU A 425 -13.19 5.64 -27.51
C GLU A 425 -13.52 4.19 -27.09
N LEU A 426 -12.77 3.69 -26.11
CA LEU A 426 -12.88 2.35 -25.58
C LEU A 426 -13.34 2.42 -24.12
N HIS A 427 -14.22 1.50 -23.71
CA HIS A 427 -14.45 1.26 -22.29
C HIS A 427 -13.24 0.51 -21.71
N VAL A 428 -12.66 1.02 -20.64
CA VAL A 428 -11.49 0.45 -19.97
C VAL A 428 -11.79 0.23 -18.49
N SER A 429 -11.95 -1.03 -18.11
CA SER A 429 -12.04 -1.45 -16.71
C SER A 429 -10.62 -1.60 -16.14
N ALA A 430 -10.23 -0.71 -15.24
CA ALA A 430 -8.92 -0.74 -14.63
C ALA A 430 -8.93 -1.56 -13.33
N ASP A 431 -7.80 -2.19 -13.05
CA ASP A 431 -7.54 -2.87 -11.78
C ASP A 431 -6.76 -1.94 -10.82
N ILE A 432 -6.57 -2.33 -9.56
CA ILE A 432 -5.69 -1.60 -8.64
C ILE A 432 -4.22 -1.85 -9.04
N GLY A 433 -3.46 -0.77 -9.25
CA GLY A 433 -2.04 -0.85 -9.60
C GLY A 433 -1.54 0.43 -10.29
N CYS A 434 -0.29 0.42 -10.77
CA CYS A 434 0.30 1.57 -11.47
C CYS A 434 -0.55 2.02 -12.67
N HIS A 435 -1.15 1.08 -13.39
CA HIS A 435 -1.97 1.33 -14.59
C HIS A 435 -3.20 2.18 -14.29
N LEU A 436 -3.66 2.22 -13.03
CA LEU A 436 -4.77 3.06 -12.57
C LEU A 436 -4.49 4.56 -12.76
N PHE A 437 -3.23 4.97 -12.71
CA PHE A 437 -2.84 6.37 -12.90
C PHE A 437 -3.10 6.89 -14.32
N SER A 438 -3.42 6.01 -15.27
CA SER A 438 -3.80 6.42 -16.64
C SER A 438 -5.14 7.13 -16.72
N ILE A 439 -6.00 7.02 -15.70
CA ILE A 439 -7.28 7.74 -15.63
C ILE A 439 -7.06 9.25 -15.60
N LEU A 440 -5.97 9.69 -14.96
CA LEU A 440 -5.61 11.09 -14.80
C LEU A 440 -4.91 11.66 -16.05
N PRO A 441 -4.81 13.01 -16.15
CA PRO A 441 -3.96 13.63 -17.16
C PRO A 441 -2.52 13.07 -17.14
N PRO A 442 -1.86 12.94 -18.30
CA PRO A 442 -2.34 13.34 -19.61
C PRO A 442 -3.09 12.23 -20.35
N PHE A 443 -3.24 11.02 -19.79
CA PHE A 443 -3.72 9.86 -20.54
C PHE A 443 -5.25 9.86 -20.72
N HIS A 444 -6.00 10.15 -19.65
CA HIS A 444 -7.47 10.11 -19.67
C HIS A 444 -8.03 8.75 -20.16
N ILE A 445 -7.44 7.65 -19.69
CA ILE A 445 -7.80 6.28 -20.06
C ILE A 445 -8.21 5.51 -18.79
N GLY A 446 -9.42 4.96 -18.78
CA GLY A 446 -9.98 4.21 -17.67
C GLY A 446 -11.34 4.76 -17.24
N ASN A 447 -12.31 3.87 -17.09
CA ASN A 447 -13.70 4.19 -16.79
C ASN A 447 -14.11 3.75 -15.38
N THR A 448 -13.56 2.64 -14.90
CA THR A 448 -13.94 2.02 -13.63
C THR A 448 -12.74 1.38 -12.94
N THR A 449 -12.85 1.15 -11.63
CA THR A 449 -11.89 0.37 -10.84
C THR A 449 -12.63 -0.37 -9.75
N MET A 450 -12.51 -1.70 -9.72
CA MET A 450 -13.35 -2.56 -8.87
C MET A 450 -12.58 -3.30 -7.77
N GLY A 451 -11.25 -3.31 -7.82
CA GLY A 451 -10.42 -4.01 -6.84
C GLY A 451 -9.13 -4.55 -7.44
N TYR A 452 -8.42 -5.36 -6.67
CA TYR A 452 -7.15 -5.96 -7.06
C TYR A 452 -7.36 -7.37 -7.67
N GLY A 453 -6.94 -7.57 -8.91
CA GLY A 453 -7.24 -8.78 -9.69
C GLY A 453 -8.67 -8.82 -10.27
N LEU A 454 -9.42 -7.71 -10.23
CA LEU A 454 -10.82 -7.65 -10.68
C LEU A 454 -11.03 -6.89 -11.99
N GLY A 455 -9.98 -6.40 -12.65
CA GLY A 455 -10.11 -5.59 -13.88
C GLY A 455 -10.92 -6.29 -14.97
N THR A 456 -10.62 -7.56 -15.26
CA THR A 456 -11.36 -8.38 -16.25
C THR A 456 -12.79 -8.66 -15.82
N ALA A 457 -13.01 -8.98 -14.54
CA ALA A 457 -14.35 -9.21 -14.00
C ALA A 457 -15.23 -7.95 -14.13
N GLY A 458 -14.66 -6.77 -13.87
CA GLY A 458 -15.33 -5.48 -14.02
C GLY A 458 -15.72 -5.16 -15.46
N ALA A 459 -15.05 -5.75 -16.47
CA ALA A 459 -15.42 -5.61 -17.87
C ALA A 459 -16.48 -6.63 -18.34
N SER A 460 -16.77 -7.68 -17.56
CA SER A 460 -17.58 -8.82 -18.02
C SER A 460 -19.02 -8.47 -18.41
N ALA A 461 -19.59 -7.42 -17.81
CA ALA A 461 -20.92 -6.92 -18.17
C ALA A 461 -20.97 -6.26 -19.55
N PHE A 462 -19.82 -5.85 -20.11
CA PHE A 462 -19.71 -5.20 -21.42
C PHE A 462 -19.46 -6.19 -22.55
N ARG A 463 -19.95 -7.43 -22.41
CA ARG A 463 -19.87 -8.44 -23.46
C ARG A 463 -20.48 -7.88 -24.76
N PRO A 464 -19.71 -7.79 -25.85
CA PRO A 464 -20.21 -7.14 -27.06
C PRO A 464 -21.27 -8.00 -27.74
N ASN A 465 -22.38 -7.37 -28.14
CA ASN A 465 -23.30 -7.94 -29.13
C ASN A 465 -22.59 -8.13 -30.48
N ALA A 466 -23.20 -8.87 -31.41
CA ALA A 466 -22.65 -9.04 -32.75
C ALA A 466 -22.38 -7.66 -33.42
N GLY A 467 -21.12 -7.38 -33.73
CA GLY A 467 -20.68 -6.09 -34.30
C GLY A 467 -20.39 -4.97 -33.29
N GLY A 468 -20.57 -5.22 -31.98
CA GLY A 468 -20.26 -4.27 -30.92
C GLY A 468 -18.76 -4.11 -30.64
N LYS A 469 -18.37 -2.97 -30.06
CA LYS A 469 -16.99 -2.73 -29.62
C LYS A 469 -16.67 -3.54 -28.36
N ARG A 470 -15.49 -4.15 -28.31
CA ARG A 470 -14.99 -4.87 -27.14
C ARG A 470 -14.55 -3.90 -26.05
N ALA A 471 -14.94 -4.17 -24.80
CA ALA A 471 -14.34 -3.53 -23.64
C ALA A 471 -12.92 -4.08 -23.41
N VAL A 472 -12.08 -3.23 -22.83
CA VAL A 472 -10.71 -3.55 -22.44
C VAL A 472 -10.64 -3.62 -20.92
N ALA A 473 -9.91 -4.59 -20.40
CA ALA A 473 -9.53 -4.68 -19.00
C ALA A 473 -8.02 -4.50 -18.87
N MET A 474 -7.59 -3.74 -17.86
CA MET A 474 -6.18 -3.56 -17.50
C MET A 474 -5.92 -4.24 -16.18
N MET A 475 -4.90 -5.10 -16.10
CA MET A 475 -4.54 -5.84 -14.89
C MET A 475 -3.02 -5.89 -14.73
N GLY A 476 -2.50 -5.70 -13.52
CA GLY A 476 -1.09 -5.95 -13.23
C GLY A 476 -0.81 -7.44 -13.03
N ASP A 477 0.43 -7.88 -13.23
CA ASP A 477 0.90 -9.22 -12.87
C ASP A 477 0.65 -9.59 -11.40
N GLY A 478 0.82 -8.64 -10.48
CA GLY A 478 0.46 -8.83 -9.07
C GLY A 478 -1.03 -9.16 -8.87
N GLY A 479 -1.92 -8.38 -9.48
CA GLY A 479 -3.37 -8.63 -9.43
C GLY A 479 -3.76 -9.93 -10.14
N PHE A 480 -3.06 -10.28 -11.22
CA PHE A 480 -3.25 -11.53 -11.95
C PHE A 480 -2.99 -12.75 -11.06
N TRP A 481 -1.86 -12.79 -10.35
CA TRP A 481 -1.51 -13.90 -9.46
C TRP A 481 -2.25 -13.89 -8.12
N HIS A 482 -2.81 -12.75 -7.71
CA HIS A 482 -3.58 -12.60 -6.48
C HIS A 482 -4.99 -13.20 -6.57
N ASN A 483 -5.80 -12.76 -7.55
CA ASN A 483 -7.17 -13.24 -7.78
C ASN A 483 -7.57 -13.20 -9.27
N GLY A 484 -6.80 -12.52 -10.12
CA GLY A 484 -7.16 -12.30 -11.53
C GLY A 484 -7.24 -13.57 -12.38
N LEU A 485 -6.50 -14.62 -12.02
CA LEU A 485 -6.57 -15.90 -12.70
C LEU A 485 -7.95 -16.56 -12.59
N THR A 486 -8.55 -16.56 -11.38
CA THR A 486 -9.84 -17.20 -11.11
C THR A 486 -11.01 -16.26 -11.41
N SER A 487 -11.06 -15.11 -10.74
CA SER A 487 -12.19 -14.17 -10.82
C SER A 487 -12.24 -13.41 -12.15
N GLY A 488 -11.10 -13.22 -12.81
CA GLY A 488 -11.00 -12.56 -14.11
C GLY A 488 -11.00 -13.56 -15.27
N ILE A 489 -9.86 -14.22 -15.49
CA ILE A 489 -9.64 -15.07 -16.66
C ILE A 489 -10.52 -16.32 -16.64
N GLY A 490 -10.60 -17.02 -15.51
CA GLY A 490 -11.45 -18.20 -15.36
C GLY A 490 -12.92 -17.89 -15.64
N ASN A 491 -13.43 -16.80 -15.06
CA ASN A 491 -14.79 -16.32 -15.32
C ASN A 491 -15.01 -15.95 -16.80
N ALA A 492 -14.06 -15.28 -17.44
CA ALA A 492 -14.16 -14.89 -18.85
C ALA A 492 -14.15 -16.12 -19.79
N VAL A 493 -13.32 -17.13 -19.49
CA VAL A 493 -13.31 -18.39 -20.26
C VAL A 493 -14.62 -19.14 -20.07
N PHE A 494 -15.08 -19.29 -18.82
CA PHE A 494 -16.31 -20.00 -18.49
C PHE A 494 -17.52 -19.43 -19.23
N ASN A 495 -17.61 -18.09 -19.31
CA ASN A 495 -18.72 -17.39 -19.96
C ASN A 495 -18.50 -17.09 -21.46
N GLN A 496 -17.39 -17.53 -22.03
CA GLN A 496 -17.00 -17.20 -23.41
C GLN A 496 -17.09 -15.68 -23.68
N ASP A 497 -16.58 -14.89 -22.74
CA ASP A 497 -16.51 -13.44 -22.86
C ASP A 497 -15.49 -13.06 -23.94
N ASP A 498 -15.80 -12.04 -24.74
CA ASP A 498 -15.00 -11.62 -25.89
C ASP A 498 -14.21 -10.33 -25.61
N THR A 499 -14.14 -9.91 -24.34
CA THR A 499 -13.35 -8.78 -23.85
C THR A 499 -11.84 -8.98 -24.07
N VAL A 500 -11.11 -7.86 -24.12
CA VAL A 500 -9.64 -7.84 -24.24
C VAL A 500 -9.04 -7.52 -22.89
N THR A 501 -8.27 -8.44 -22.30
CA THR A 501 -7.49 -8.20 -21.09
C THR A 501 -6.04 -7.91 -21.44
N ILE A 502 -5.50 -6.78 -20.97
CA ILE A 502 -4.07 -6.48 -21.01
C ILE A 502 -3.51 -6.73 -19.62
N VAL A 503 -2.66 -7.76 -19.50
CA VAL A 503 -1.90 -8.05 -18.27
C VAL A 503 -0.52 -7.39 -18.38
N VAL A 504 -0.24 -6.44 -17.49
CA VAL A 504 1.03 -5.73 -17.39
C VAL A 504 1.99 -6.54 -16.52
N ASP A 505 2.94 -7.22 -17.16
CA ASP A 505 3.98 -8.02 -16.49
C ASP A 505 5.26 -7.20 -16.33
N ASN A 506 5.36 -6.51 -15.19
CA ASN A 506 6.52 -5.71 -14.83
C ASN A 506 7.52 -6.46 -13.93
N GLY A 507 7.16 -7.68 -13.53
CA GLY A 507 7.94 -8.63 -12.77
C GLY A 507 7.89 -8.43 -11.26
N TYR A 508 6.99 -7.60 -10.73
CA TYR A 508 6.95 -7.23 -9.31
C TYR A 508 5.57 -6.74 -8.86
N SER A 509 5.31 -6.80 -7.56
CA SER A 509 4.29 -5.93 -6.93
C SER A 509 4.80 -4.48 -6.89
N ALA A 510 4.83 -3.82 -8.05
CA ALA A 510 5.61 -2.59 -8.25
C ALA A 510 5.10 -1.38 -7.46
N ALA A 511 3.77 -1.26 -7.24
CA ALA A 511 3.18 -0.13 -6.53
C ALA A 511 3.41 -0.17 -5.01
N THR A 512 3.76 -1.35 -4.45
CA THR A 512 3.84 -1.58 -3.00
C THR A 512 5.26 -1.79 -2.47
N GLY A 513 6.29 -1.60 -3.31
CA GLY A 513 7.70 -1.71 -2.91
C GLY A 513 8.53 -2.72 -3.72
N GLY A 514 7.94 -3.38 -4.72
CA GLY A 514 8.67 -4.24 -5.64
C GLY A 514 8.94 -5.65 -5.11
N GLN A 515 8.01 -6.19 -4.31
CA GLN A 515 8.08 -7.55 -3.79
C GLN A 515 7.98 -8.59 -4.92
N ASP A 516 8.62 -9.74 -4.71
CA ASP A 516 8.62 -10.83 -5.67
C ASP A 516 7.26 -11.58 -5.67
N ILE A 517 6.77 -11.89 -6.87
CA ILE A 517 5.55 -12.62 -7.21
C ILE A 517 5.88 -13.78 -8.16
N LEU A 518 4.90 -14.60 -8.55
CA LEU A 518 5.16 -15.80 -9.37
C LEU A 518 5.84 -15.50 -10.72
N SER A 519 5.52 -14.38 -11.37
CA SER A 519 6.18 -13.95 -12.62
C SER A 519 7.47 -13.14 -12.43
N SER A 520 7.92 -12.93 -11.18
CA SER A 520 9.16 -12.23 -10.90
C SER A 520 10.37 -12.92 -11.52
N ARG A 521 11.37 -12.10 -11.86
CA ARG A 521 12.59 -12.55 -12.56
C ARG A 521 13.80 -12.74 -11.64
N ALA A 522 13.67 -12.37 -10.37
CA ALA A 522 14.71 -12.52 -9.38
C ALA A 522 14.98 -14.01 -9.08
N ASP A 523 16.25 -14.32 -8.80
CA ASP A 523 16.64 -15.58 -8.17
C ASP A 523 16.24 -15.54 -6.70
N ASN A 524 15.66 -16.62 -6.20
CA ASN A 524 15.20 -16.75 -4.83
C ASN A 524 15.43 -18.19 -4.35
N ASP A 525 16.07 -18.35 -3.19
CA ASP A 525 16.47 -19.67 -2.67
C ASP A 525 15.29 -20.43 -2.04
N ILE A 526 14.21 -19.73 -1.69
CA ILE A 526 13.07 -20.28 -0.93
C ILE A 526 11.76 -20.24 -1.72
N ARG A 527 11.76 -19.69 -2.94
CA ARG A 527 10.58 -19.54 -3.80
C ARG A 527 10.88 -19.95 -5.23
N THR A 528 9.84 -20.41 -5.91
CA THR A 528 9.86 -20.67 -7.34
C THR A 528 9.22 -19.49 -8.09
N THR A 529 9.97 -18.90 -9.01
CA THR A 529 9.62 -17.68 -9.78
C THR A 529 9.67 -17.96 -11.29
N ARG A 530 9.49 -16.92 -12.12
CA ARG A 530 9.53 -17.01 -13.60
C ARG A 530 8.41 -17.83 -14.23
N HIS A 531 7.25 -17.88 -13.59
CA HIS A 531 6.05 -18.48 -14.17
C HIS A 531 5.49 -17.59 -15.28
N PRO A 532 5.41 -18.04 -16.55
CA PRO A 532 4.87 -17.23 -17.62
C PRO A 532 3.35 -17.10 -17.51
N ILE A 533 2.85 -15.86 -17.48
CA ILE A 533 1.41 -15.55 -17.45
C ILE A 533 0.70 -16.14 -18.67
N GLU A 534 1.31 -16.08 -19.87
CA GLU A 534 0.73 -16.67 -21.08
C GLU A 534 0.46 -18.17 -20.92
N LYS A 535 1.36 -18.91 -20.24
CA LYS A 535 1.17 -20.34 -20.00
C LYS A 535 0.00 -20.60 -19.04
N ALA A 536 -0.14 -19.78 -18.00
CA ALA A 536 -1.24 -19.87 -17.05
C ALA A 536 -2.60 -19.61 -17.72
N VAL A 537 -2.73 -18.52 -18.51
CA VAL A 537 -4.00 -18.21 -19.18
C VAL A 537 -4.37 -19.24 -20.25
N ARG A 538 -3.38 -19.80 -20.97
CA ARG A 538 -3.61 -20.92 -21.90
C ARG A 538 -4.07 -22.17 -21.17
N GLY A 539 -3.49 -22.45 -19.99
CA GLY A 539 -3.91 -23.54 -19.11
C GLY A 539 -5.37 -23.40 -18.65
N MET A 540 -5.85 -22.17 -18.47
CA MET A 540 -7.26 -21.88 -18.16
C MET A 540 -8.21 -22.01 -19.36
N GLY A 541 -7.69 -22.16 -20.60
CA GLY A 541 -8.50 -22.31 -21.82
C GLY A 541 -8.52 -21.10 -22.75
N VAL A 542 -7.71 -20.06 -22.50
CA VAL A 542 -7.58 -18.92 -23.43
C VAL A 542 -6.86 -19.35 -24.70
N ARG A 543 -7.53 -19.19 -25.86
CA ARG A 543 -6.96 -19.52 -27.18
C ARG A 543 -6.16 -18.35 -27.78
N TRP A 544 -6.74 -17.16 -27.74
CA TRP A 544 -6.09 -15.92 -28.19
C TRP A 544 -5.27 -15.30 -27.05
N ALA A 545 -3.99 -15.63 -27.00
CA ALA A 545 -3.02 -14.99 -26.12
C ALA A 545 -1.79 -14.53 -26.89
N ARG A 546 -1.26 -13.35 -26.55
CA ARG A 546 -0.05 -12.76 -27.16
C ARG A 546 0.83 -12.11 -26.10
N THR A 547 2.11 -12.49 -26.05
CA THR A 547 3.09 -11.82 -25.18
C THR A 547 3.96 -10.83 -25.97
N LEU A 548 4.06 -9.60 -25.48
CA LEU A 548 4.94 -8.55 -25.98
C LEU A 548 6.05 -8.30 -24.96
N THR A 549 7.25 -8.79 -25.24
CA THR A 549 8.41 -8.76 -24.32
C THR A 549 9.09 -7.40 -24.17
N ARG A 550 8.66 -6.40 -24.95
CA ARG A 550 9.14 -5.02 -24.90
C ARG A 550 7.97 -4.07 -25.11
N THR A 551 7.45 -3.49 -24.02
CA THR A 551 6.33 -2.55 -24.09
C THR A 551 6.69 -1.24 -24.79
N TYR A 552 7.96 -0.84 -24.76
CA TYR A 552 8.46 0.37 -25.42
C TYR A 552 8.33 0.38 -26.96
N ASP A 553 8.04 -0.76 -27.59
CA ASP A 553 7.68 -0.81 -29.01
C ASP A 553 6.21 -0.39 -29.19
N VAL A 554 5.99 0.92 -29.23
CA VAL A 554 4.63 1.52 -29.26
C VAL A 554 3.86 1.10 -30.51
N ALA A 555 4.53 0.98 -31.65
CA ALA A 555 3.90 0.56 -32.91
C ALA A 555 3.38 -0.88 -32.80
N ARG A 556 4.20 -1.81 -32.30
CA ARG A 556 3.78 -3.20 -32.11
C ARG A 556 2.68 -3.34 -31.05
N MET A 557 2.76 -2.58 -29.94
CA MET A 557 1.69 -2.52 -28.93
C MET A 557 0.37 -2.06 -29.56
N ARG A 558 0.38 -1.00 -30.39
CA ARG A 558 -0.79 -0.49 -31.11
C ARG A 558 -1.36 -1.56 -32.02
N ASP A 559 -0.52 -2.19 -32.85
CA ASP A 559 -0.96 -3.15 -33.86
C ASP A 559 -1.54 -4.42 -33.22
N THR A 560 -0.94 -4.92 -32.14
CA THR A 560 -1.45 -6.08 -31.39
C THR A 560 -2.76 -5.76 -30.67
N LEU A 561 -2.88 -4.56 -30.09
CA LEU A 561 -4.14 -4.14 -29.47
C LEU A 561 -5.26 -3.99 -30.51
N ARG A 562 -4.95 -3.41 -31.67
CA ARG A 562 -5.89 -3.32 -32.79
C ARG A 562 -6.33 -4.71 -33.23
N GLU A 563 -5.38 -5.65 -33.41
CA GLU A 563 -5.69 -7.04 -33.75
C GLU A 563 -6.63 -7.68 -32.71
N ALA A 564 -6.37 -7.52 -31.41
CA ALA A 564 -7.23 -8.06 -30.35
C ALA A 564 -8.67 -7.51 -30.42
N LEU A 565 -8.79 -6.21 -30.68
CA LEU A 565 -10.07 -5.51 -30.74
C LEU A 565 -10.85 -5.84 -32.02
N THR A 566 -10.20 -6.17 -33.12
CA THR A 566 -10.85 -6.46 -34.42
C THR A 566 -10.84 -7.93 -34.83
N SER A 567 -10.19 -8.81 -34.06
CA SER A 567 -10.06 -10.24 -34.41
C SER A 567 -11.43 -10.91 -34.54
N PRO A 568 -11.65 -11.77 -35.55
CA PRO A 568 -12.88 -12.56 -35.67
C PRO A 568 -12.93 -13.75 -34.70
N GLU A 569 -11.80 -14.16 -34.11
CA GLU A 569 -11.73 -15.26 -33.16
C GLU A 569 -12.64 -14.96 -31.95
N LYS A 570 -13.38 -15.96 -31.45
CA LYS A 570 -14.30 -15.82 -30.31
C LYS A 570 -13.69 -16.29 -28.99
N GLY A 571 -14.08 -15.64 -27.91
CA GLY A 571 -13.66 -15.94 -26.53
C GLY A 571 -12.63 -14.92 -26.03
N PRO A 572 -12.11 -15.07 -24.80
CA PRO A 572 -11.32 -14.01 -24.19
C PRO A 572 -10.02 -13.79 -24.93
N LYS A 573 -9.61 -12.52 -25.04
CA LYS A 573 -8.31 -12.14 -25.62
C LYS A 573 -7.40 -11.66 -24.50
N VAL A 574 -6.18 -12.20 -24.44
CA VAL A 574 -5.19 -11.78 -23.44
C VAL A 574 -3.92 -11.27 -24.11
N ILE A 575 -3.53 -10.04 -23.80
CA ILE A 575 -2.23 -9.47 -24.15
C ILE A 575 -1.38 -9.42 -22.89
N VAL A 576 -0.24 -10.11 -22.87
CA VAL A 576 0.75 -9.99 -21.80
C VAL A 576 1.78 -8.94 -22.22
N ALA A 577 1.67 -7.74 -21.67
CA ALA A 577 2.54 -6.61 -21.94
C ALA A 577 3.70 -6.61 -20.94
N GLN A 578 4.86 -7.11 -21.36
CA GLN A 578 5.95 -7.49 -20.46
C GLN A 578 7.14 -6.54 -20.58
N SER A 579 7.51 -5.87 -19.50
CA SER A 579 8.74 -5.09 -19.38
C SER A 579 8.98 -4.69 -17.94
N GLU A 580 10.22 -4.87 -17.48
CA GLU A 580 10.59 -4.66 -16.09
C GLU A 580 10.27 -3.26 -15.57
N CYS A 581 9.73 -3.17 -14.34
CA CYS A 581 9.57 -1.93 -13.60
C CYS A 581 10.86 -1.09 -13.61
N MET A 582 10.76 0.15 -14.08
CA MET A 582 11.93 1.02 -14.25
C MET A 582 12.58 1.40 -12.92
N LEU A 583 11.81 1.57 -11.84
CA LEU A 583 12.38 1.86 -10.53
C LEU A 583 13.26 0.71 -10.04
N ASN A 584 12.74 -0.52 -10.05
CA ASN A 584 13.49 -1.72 -9.64
C ASN A 584 14.70 -1.97 -10.54
N LYS A 585 14.54 -1.76 -11.86
CA LYS A 585 15.66 -1.80 -12.81
C LYS A 585 16.76 -0.81 -12.46
N GLN A 586 16.42 0.46 -12.18
CA GLN A 586 17.40 1.49 -11.84
C GLN A 586 18.06 1.20 -10.48
N ARG A 587 17.31 0.71 -9.48
CA ARG A 587 17.86 0.28 -8.18
C ARG A 587 18.92 -0.80 -8.34
N ARG A 588 18.72 -1.76 -9.25
CA ARG A 588 19.70 -2.82 -9.53
C ARG A 588 20.88 -2.34 -10.38
N ILE A 589 20.61 -1.62 -11.47
CA ILE A 589 21.63 -1.32 -12.49
C ILE A 589 22.52 -0.14 -12.07
N LYS A 590 22.00 0.89 -11.37
CA LYS A 590 22.81 2.07 -11.01
C LYS A 590 24.06 1.70 -10.17
N PRO A 591 23.96 0.91 -9.09
CA PRO A 591 25.14 0.51 -8.31
C PRO A 591 26.13 -0.34 -9.13
N GLN A 592 25.61 -1.25 -9.98
CA GLN A 592 26.44 -2.08 -10.86
C GLN A 592 27.23 -1.24 -11.85
N LEU A 593 26.60 -0.24 -12.47
CA LEU A 593 27.25 0.68 -13.40
C LEU A 593 28.27 1.59 -12.68
N ALA A 594 27.96 2.06 -11.46
CA ALA A 594 28.88 2.85 -10.66
C ALA A 594 30.14 2.03 -10.31
N LYS A 595 29.97 0.79 -9.86
CA LYS A 595 31.06 -0.15 -9.59
C LYS A 595 31.89 -0.45 -10.84
N ALA A 596 31.23 -0.73 -11.97
CA ALA A 596 31.93 -0.95 -13.23
C ALA A 596 32.74 0.29 -13.66
N ALA A 597 32.18 1.49 -13.50
CA ALA A 597 32.88 2.73 -13.83
C ALA A 597 34.11 2.96 -12.92
N SER A 598 34.00 2.71 -11.61
CA SER A 598 35.13 2.81 -10.67
C SER A 598 36.21 1.77 -10.93
N GLU A 599 35.84 0.58 -11.42
CA GLU A 599 36.77 -0.48 -11.85
C GLU A 599 37.42 -0.21 -13.22
N GLY A 600 37.25 0.99 -13.80
CA GLY A 600 37.83 1.34 -15.10
C GLY A 600 37.15 0.67 -16.30
N LYS A 601 36.03 -0.03 -16.10
CA LYS A 601 35.29 -0.69 -17.19
C LYS A 601 34.51 0.34 -18.01
N ARG A 602 34.38 0.07 -19.31
CA ARG A 602 33.61 0.92 -20.24
C ARG A 602 32.13 0.87 -19.90
N VAL A 603 31.55 2.02 -19.57
CA VAL A 603 30.11 2.17 -19.27
C VAL A 603 29.49 3.14 -20.27
N VAL A 604 28.33 2.78 -20.82
CA VAL A 604 27.57 3.63 -21.74
C VAL A 604 26.23 3.99 -21.10
N ARG A 605 25.90 5.29 -21.10
CA ARG A 605 24.60 5.80 -20.66
C ARG A 605 23.97 6.58 -21.79
N GLU A 606 22.71 6.28 -22.07
CA GLU A 606 21.96 6.95 -23.13
C GLU A 606 21.25 8.17 -22.57
N ARG A 607 21.31 9.28 -23.30
CA ARG A 607 20.59 10.51 -23.01
C ARG A 607 19.83 10.93 -24.25
N PHE A 608 18.59 11.34 -24.06
CA PHE A 608 17.77 11.87 -25.13
C PHE A 608 17.68 13.38 -24.99
N GLY A 609 17.52 14.06 -26.12
CA GLY A 609 17.21 15.48 -26.16
C GLY A 609 16.27 15.80 -27.30
N VAL A 610 15.82 17.05 -27.30
CA VAL A 610 15.00 17.64 -28.35
C VAL A 610 15.82 18.73 -29.00
N ASP A 611 15.88 18.72 -30.32
CA ASP A 611 16.45 19.79 -31.13
C ASP A 611 15.41 20.91 -31.28
N ALA A 612 15.77 22.10 -30.80
CA ALA A 612 14.88 23.26 -30.82
C ALA A 612 14.58 23.76 -32.24
N ASP A 613 15.52 23.55 -33.17
CA ASP A 613 15.40 24.05 -34.55
C ASP A 613 14.31 23.29 -35.32
N THR A 614 14.17 21.99 -35.03
CA THR A 614 13.20 21.10 -35.69
C THR A 614 11.93 20.86 -34.88
N CYS A 615 11.91 21.23 -33.60
CA CYS A 615 10.73 21.10 -32.75
C CYS A 615 9.60 21.99 -33.28
N THR A 616 8.42 21.43 -33.51
CA THR A 616 7.23 22.17 -33.96
C THR A 616 6.57 22.98 -32.84
N GLY A 617 6.84 22.66 -31.58
CA GLY A 617 6.17 23.27 -30.43
C GLY A 617 4.73 22.77 -30.21
N ASP A 618 4.33 21.67 -30.85
CA ASP A 618 2.97 21.11 -30.71
C ASP A 618 2.74 20.36 -29.38
N HIS A 619 3.82 20.01 -28.68
CA HIS A 619 3.87 19.25 -27.42
C HIS A 619 3.12 17.90 -27.43
N ALA A 620 2.89 17.32 -28.61
CA ALA A 620 2.22 16.03 -28.74
C ALA A 620 3.02 14.89 -28.07
N CYS A 621 4.35 14.98 -28.08
CA CYS A 621 5.24 14.06 -27.38
C CYS A 621 5.02 14.04 -25.86
N ILE A 622 4.67 15.19 -25.26
CA ILE A 622 4.29 15.29 -23.84
C ILE A 622 2.90 14.67 -23.64
N ARG A 623 1.90 15.05 -24.44
CA ARG A 623 0.51 14.57 -24.29
C ARG A 623 0.34 13.07 -24.52
N LEU A 624 1.17 12.47 -25.37
CA LEU A 624 1.12 11.04 -25.67
C LEU A 624 2.00 10.21 -24.72
N SER A 625 3.22 10.64 -24.38
CA SER A 625 4.10 9.86 -23.52
C SER A 625 3.88 10.10 -22.01
N GLY A 626 3.42 11.30 -21.66
CA GLY A 626 3.25 11.82 -20.31
C GLY A 626 4.52 11.89 -19.45
N CYS A 627 5.71 11.79 -20.05
CA CYS A 627 6.96 11.65 -19.30
C CYS A 627 7.23 12.89 -18.43
N PRO A 628 7.49 12.75 -17.11
CA PRO A 628 7.74 13.89 -16.22
C PRO A 628 9.09 14.57 -16.51
N SER A 629 9.99 13.92 -17.25
CA SER A 629 11.23 14.52 -17.71
C SER A 629 11.08 15.32 -19.00
N LEU A 630 9.90 15.35 -19.63
CA LEU A 630 9.63 16.25 -20.75
C LEU A 630 9.00 17.53 -20.22
N SER A 631 9.76 18.63 -20.24
CA SER A 631 9.32 19.96 -19.83
C SER A 631 9.29 20.91 -21.02
N ILE A 632 8.95 22.17 -20.76
CA ILE A 632 8.83 23.23 -21.77
C ILE A 632 9.85 24.32 -21.42
N ARG A 633 10.54 24.86 -22.43
CA ARG A 633 11.44 26.02 -22.28
C ARG A 633 11.17 27.05 -23.37
N PRO A 634 11.49 28.34 -23.13
CA PRO A 634 11.47 29.34 -24.19
C PRO A 634 12.27 28.88 -25.40
N ASN A 635 11.81 29.25 -26.59
CA ASN A 635 12.56 28.98 -27.81
C ASN A 635 13.87 29.78 -27.79
N PRO A 636 15.03 29.16 -28.08
CA PRO A 636 16.27 29.92 -28.23
C PRO A 636 16.25 30.91 -29.39
N ASP A 637 15.39 30.69 -30.40
CA ASP A 637 15.15 31.64 -31.48
C ASP A 637 14.13 32.72 -31.06
N PRO A 638 14.53 34.00 -30.94
CA PRO A 638 13.64 35.08 -30.53
C PRO A 638 12.48 35.34 -31.50
N LEU A 639 12.58 34.87 -32.76
CA LEU A 639 11.51 35.00 -33.74
C LEU A 639 10.40 33.94 -33.57
N ARG A 640 10.67 32.88 -32.79
CA ARG A 640 9.71 31.78 -32.55
C ARG A 640 9.05 31.95 -31.19
N GLN A 641 7.77 32.32 -31.21
CA GLN A 641 6.98 32.57 -30.00
C GLN A 641 6.59 31.30 -29.25
N HIS A 642 6.48 30.16 -29.95
CA HIS A 642 6.09 28.90 -29.32
C HIS A 642 7.26 28.26 -28.58
N PRO A 643 7.06 27.89 -27.29
CA PRO A 643 8.11 27.29 -26.52
C PRO A 643 8.37 25.84 -26.97
N VAL A 644 9.61 25.40 -26.80
CA VAL A 644 10.08 24.09 -27.27
C VAL A 644 10.07 23.07 -26.14
N THR A 645 9.87 21.80 -26.50
CA THR A 645 10.01 20.71 -25.54
C THR A 645 11.48 20.54 -25.14
N HIS A 646 11.73 20.24 -23.87
CA HIS A 646 13.04 19.99 -23.30
C HIS A 646 13.05 18.68 -22.51
N ILE A 647 14.19 17.98 -22.47
CA ILE A 647 14.37 16.78 -21.65
C ILE A 647 15.24 17.10 -20.43
N ASP A 648 14.64 17.05 -19.25
CA ASP A 648 15.31 17.30 -17.98
C ASP A 648 16.31 16.20 -17.59
N ASN A 649 17.21 16.54 -16.66
CA ASN A 649 18.26 15.65 -16.16
C ASN A 649 17.71 14.42 -15.41
N SER A 650 16.43 14.41 -15.04
CA SER A 650 15.75 13.26 -14.43
C SER A 650 15.54 12.09 -15.40
N CYS A 651 15.76 12.31 -16.71
CA CYS A 651 15.58 11.30 -17.74
C CYS A 651 16.47 10.06 -17.54
N VAL A 652 15.85 8.88 -17.59
CA VAL A 652 16.53 7.58 -17.43
C VAL A 652 16.92 6.91 -18.75
N GLY A 653 16.71 7.58 -19.89
CA GLY A 653 17.10 7.06 -21.19
C GLY A 653 16.24 5.90 -21.72
N CYS A 654 14.93 5.87 -21.43
CA CYS A 654 14.06 4.77 -21.85
C CYS A 654 13.69 4.73 -23.34
N GLY A 655 13.86 5.84 -24.07
CA GLY A 655 13.51 5.94 -25.50
C GLY A 655 12.02 6.11 -25.83
N ASN A 656 11.11 5.97 -24.85
CA ASN A 656 9.65 6.03 -25.11
C ASN A 656 9.20 7.28 -25.87
N CYS A 657 9.73 8.45 -25.54
CA CYS A 657 9.35 9.71 -26.22
C CYS A 657 9.66 9.69 -27.72
N GLY A 658 10.77 9.06 -28.13
CA GLY A 658 11.12 8.87 -29.54
C GLY A 658 10.26 7.80 -30.20
N GLU A 659 10.01 6.67 -29.52
CA GLU A 659 9.12 5.61 -30.04
C GLU A 659 7.70 6.14 -30.29
N VAL A 660 7.16 6.93 -29.36
CA VAL A 660 5.88 7.64 -29.51
C VAL A 660 5.92 8.60 -30.69
N ALA A 661 6.99 9.39 -30.84
CA ALA A 661 7.11 10.33 -31.95
C ALA A 661 7.09 9.62 -33.32
N HIS A 662 7.78 8.49 -33.45
CA HIS A 662 7.74 7.70 -34.70
C HIS A 662 6.38 7.02 -34.92
N ALA A 663 5.83 6.36 -33.90
CA ALA A 663 4.57 5.61 -34.02
C ALA A 663 3.36 6.53 -34.30
N ALA A 664 3.39 7.76 -33.78
CA ALA A 664 2.35 8.76 -33.99
C ALA A 664 2.66 9.74 -35.14
N VAL A 665 3.77 9.53 -35.87
CA VAL A 665 4.22 10.38 -36.99
C VAL A 665 4.28 11.87 -36.59
N LEU A 666 4.97 12.16 -35.48
CA LEU A 666 5.18 13.51 -34.95
C LEU A 666 6.47 14.15 -35.50
N CYS A 667 6.83 15.33 -34.98
CA CYS A 667 8.05 16.03 -35.37
C CYS A 667 9.34 15.21 -35.15
N PRO A 668 10.33 15.29 -36.06
CA PRO A 668 11.56 14.50 -36.02
C PRO A 668 12.61 15.06 -35.05
N SER A 669 12.21 15.84 -34.05
CA SER A 669 13.13 16.66 -33.24
C SER A 669 13.91 15.89 -32.17
N PHE A 670 13.69 14.58 -32.02
CA PHE A 670 14.36 13.79 -30.98
C PHE A 670 15.73 13.30 -31.43
N TRP A 671 16.73 13.46 -30.57
CA TRP A 671 18.06 12.91 -30.76
C TRP A 671 18.49 12.07 -29.55
N LYS A 672 19.42 11.14 -29.80
CA LYS A 672 20.00 10.25 -28.80
C LYS A 672 21.51 10.46 -28.75
N ALA A 673 22.04 10.75 -27.57
CA ALA A 673 23.47 10.81 -27.29
C ALA A 673 23.90 9.69 -26.35
N SER A 674 25.09 9.15 -26.58
CA SER A 674 25.71 8.15 -25.72
C SER A 674 26.85 8.78 -24.93
N ILE A 675 26.71 8.82 -23.60
CA ILE A 675 27.75 9.26 -22.67
C ILE A 675 28.58 8.03 -22.32
N ILE A 676 29.87 8.05 -22.64
CA ILE A 676 30.78 6.92 -22.42
C ILE A 676 31.76 7.28 -21.30
N THR A 677 31.70 6.51 -20.21
CA THR A 677 32.72 6.53 -19.15
C THR A 677 33.76 5.45 -19.44
N ASN A 678 35.04 5.76 -19.22
CA ASN A 678 36.18 4.92 -19.59
C ASN A 678 36.19 4.53 -21.10
N PRO A 679 36.21 5.50 -22.02
CA PRO A 679 36.18 5.24 -23.45
C PRO A 679 37.47 4.56 -23.94
N ARG A 680 37.32 3.67 -24.93
CA ARG A 680 38.42 3.02 -25.65
C ARG A 680 39.25 4.08 -26.41
N ARG A 681 40.50 3.75 -26.74
CA ARG A 681 41.41 4.68 -27.46
C ARG A 681 40.81 5.19 -28.77
N TRP A 682 40.22 4.31 -29.58
CA TRP A 682 39.59 4.69 -30.84
C TRP A 682 38.38 5.63 -30.64
N GLU A 683 37.61 5.46 -29.56
CA GLU A 683 36.46 6.33 -29.24
C GLU A 683 36.93 7.74 -28.89
N ARG A 684 38.07 7.87 -28.20
CA ARG A 684 38.69 9.18 -27.92
C ARG A 684 39.19 9.85 -29.20
N VAL A 685 39.82 9.09 -30.09
CA VAL A 685 40.29 9.59 -31.39
C VAL A 685 39.10 10.03 -32.25
N ALA A 686 38.08 9.20 -32.37
CA ALA A 686 36.86 9.52 -33.10
C ALA A 686 36.15 10.76 -32.51
N ALA A 687 36.09 10.89 -31.19
CA ALA A 687 35.51 12.07 -30.55
C ALA A 687 36.31 13.35 -30.84
N LYS A 688 37.65 13.29 -30.85
CA LYS A 688 38.50 14.42 -31.24
C LYS A 688 38.28 14.82 -32.69
N ALA A 689 38.27 13.86 -33.61
CA ALA A 689 38.02 14.11 -35.03
C ALA A 689 36.63 14.72 -35.26
N ARG A 690 35.58 14.15 -34.65
CA ARG A 690 34.21 14.69 -34.72
C ARG A 690 34.13 16.12 -34.20
N LYS A 691 34.71 16.41 -33.03
CA LYS A 691 34.74 17.79 -32.48
C LYS A 691 35.44 18.77 -33.40
N TRP A 692 36.54 18.37 -34.04
CA TRP A 692 37.25 19.21 -34.99
C TRP A 692 36.41 19.52 -36.22
N ILE A 693 35.79 18.49 -36.83
CA ILE A 693 34.91 18.65 -38.01
C ILE A 693 33.69 19.51 -37.67
N ILE A 694 32.98 19.19 -36.58
CA ILE A 694 31.79 19.94 -36.15
C ILE A 694 32.15 21.40 -35.90
N GLY A 695 33.26 21.67 -35.20
CA GLY A 695 33.71 23.04 -34.95
C GLY A 695 34.07 23.79 -36.24
N ALA A 696 34.66 23.11 -37.23
CA ALA A 696 34.95 23.72 -38.54
C ALA A 696 33.66 24.08 -39.30
N LEU A 697 32.67 23.19 -39.31
CA LEU A 697 31.36 23.42 -39.93
C LEU A 697 30.59 24.54 -39.24
N GLN A 698 30.54 24.56 -37.90
CA GLN A 698 29.87 25.60 -37.13
C GLN A 698 30.51 26.97 -37.34
N ARG A 699 31.85 27.06 -37.40
CA ARG A 699 32.54 28.32 -37.73
C ARG A 699 32.22 28.79 -39.14
N SER A 700 32.15 27.88 -40.11
CA SER A 700 31.75 28.21 -41.48
C SER A 700 30.31 28.74 -41.54
N HIS A 701 29.38 28.03 -40.89
CA HIS A 701 27.98 28.44 -40.83
C HIS A 701 27.77 29.79 -40.14
N ALA A 702 28.44 30.02 -39.00
CA ALA A 702 28.41 31.29 -38.28
C ALA A 702 28.95 32.44 -39.14
N ARG A 703 30.01 32.20 -39.93
CA ARG A 703 30.52 33.20 -40.90
C ARG A 703 29.50 33.51 -41.99
N THR A 704 28.83 32.49 -42.53
CA THR A 704 27.78 32.67 -43.55
C THR A 704 26.57 33.43 -43.01
N LEU A 705 26.15 33.14 -41.77
CA LEU A 705 25.07 33.88 -41.10
C LEU A 705 25.49 35.34 -40.85
N ALA A 706 26.70 35.57 -40.33
CA ALA A 706 27.22 36.93 -40.11
C ALA A 706 27.32 37.74 -41.41
N ALA A 707 27.68 37.10 -42.52
CA ALA A 707 27.72 37.73 -43.84
C ALA A 707 26.33 38.07 -44.42
N ARG A 708 25.25 37.47 -43.89
CA ARG A 708 23.86 37.72 -44.29
C ARG A 708 23.07 38.56 -43.29
N ALA A 709 23.69 38.93 -42.15
CA ALA A 709 23.03 39.65 -41.05
C ALA A 709 22.98 41.17 -41.25
N PHE A 710 23.15 41.65 -42.48
CA PHE A 710 23.02 43.05 -42.88
C PHE A 710 22.16 43.18 -44.13
#